data_AF-A0A354DDX7-F1
#
_entry.id   AF-A0A354DDX7-F1
#
_cell.length_a   1.000
_cell.length_b   1.000
_cell.length_c   1.000
_cell.angle_alpha   90.00
_cell.angle_beta   90.00
_cell.angle_gamma   90.00
#
_symmetry.space_group_name_H-M   'P 1'
#
loop_
_entity.id
_entity.type
_entity.pdbx_description
1 polymer ?
#
loop_
_entity_poly.entity_id
_entity_poly.type
_entity_poly.pdbx_seq_one_letter_code
_entity_poly.pdbx_strand_id
1 'polypeptide(L)'
;DLATIQEGLAAQALAAVQTLDTYPYPPTDLNEPIQVKVENVPIHQLTSDMGLEIQVQMNQGLFDSLAHVRINSLDVRIEGVSTNTGKCHVQMESLGNPMLDRGIGMQRETLSFQMISREWHVVYDIESGKTIIGTQPSKEWGKYFTKPTPFQIFRVSLPMTAENAGLVFARQVTTVTLSFMLEAAYSKPPIRTSLSHSSRLTGNELSERGALTEVNGVPPFLELLKGCSITDGWDVVSFFSVDKINDLWKQRWDSETSEAFEGKREFLQEIKVNHTLQLPGKISVEYELEADAGPPWLQFVADNSQSAILNIPLLSCQLTTTTRDKEGSQLGQEIEVISTTVEKPVLIKTKAALKKLAGKIDANTVYIDPAQDTFMLENIELDPQVDIGICNEIVEYFKKQKLEPWKLGTLRFNSDIDFLKPRTFQFQTYTPPESRKQDWPALLAIYTLTTTPNPPTYGMRHIWPDAAWPVSADFDAAVYFSADLLWENEIIPAVKEQISDAEIIKNSKTNLYYVQLKGSTEVCNQKVQIKQGWQVNNNYKIVTEHARVNFSFADIYLRFNLSALQLECNADWIEQFPYQKSTPLYDPWCADVKLSTGWDDVNFSCQFNSLTNPKIDHDSLEITFDAFAINPEVNTFYSKENIWTGSLSKVKQSVIDNAKKAIEEKVSGLNINLKTMPMFAVSNLLFPESKTIEPTGIYCPRDLVIVGDVVREWKPRV
;
A
#
# COMPACT_ATOMS: atom_id res chain seq x y z
N ASP A 1 -2.51 -48.99 2.59
CA ASP A 1 -3.39 -48.63 1.49
C ASP A 1 -2.98 -47.25 0.99
N LEU A 2 -2.17 -47.22 -0.08
CA LEU A 2 -1.57 -45.99 -0.62
C LEU A 2 -2.62 -45.14 -1.34
N ALA A 3 -3.66 -45.78 -1.89
CA ALA A 3 -4.74 -45.11 -2.59
C ALA A 3 -5.60 -44.28 -1.62
N THR A 4 -5.94 -44.84 -0.44
CA THR A 4 -6.71 -44.10 0.58
C THR A 4 -5.94 -42.92 1.16
N ILE A 5 -4.61 -43.04 1.28
CA ILE A 5 -3.75 -41.93 1.72
C ILE A 5 -3.69 -40.84 0.64
N GLN A 6 -3.59 -41.22 -0.63
CA GLN A 6 -3.61 -40.28 -1.76
C GLN A 6 -4.96 -39.58 -1.92
N GLU A 7 -6.08 -40.29 -1.78
CA GLU A 7 -7.42 -39.70 -1.76
C GLU A 7 -7.61 -38.75 -0.57
N GLY A 8 -7.14 -39.14 0.63
CA GLY A 8 -7.18 -38.29 1.81
C GLY A 8 -6.36 -37.01 1.65
N LEU A 9 -5.16 -37.09 1.07
CA LEU A 9 -4.31 -35.94 0.78
C LEU A 9 -4.89 -35.05 -0.32
N ALA A 10 -5.47 -35.64 -1.36
CA ALA A 10 -6.14 -34.90 -2.44
C ALA A 10 -7.40 -34.18 -1.94
N ALA A 11 -8.20 -34.82 -1.09
CA ALA A 11 -9.35 -34.22 -0.45
C ALA A 11 -8.94 -33.10 0.52
N GLN A 12 -7.86 -33.27 1.29
CA GLN A 12 -7.30 -32.20 2.13
C GLN A 12 -6.75 -31.04 1.30
N ALA A 13 -6.04 -31.31 0.19
CA ALA A 13 -5.53 -30.27 -0.70
C ALA A 13 -6.66 -29.50 -1.38
N LEU A 14 -7.69 -30.21 -1.86
CA LEU A 14 -8.88 -29.58 -2.45
C LEU A 14 -9.66 -28.77 -1.41
N ALA A 15 -9.84 -29.30 -0.20
CA ALA A 15 -10.46 -28.56 0.90
C ALA A 15 -9.62 -27.34 1.30
N ALA A 16 -8.29 -27.44 1.31
CA ALA A 16 -7.40 -26.32 1.58
C ALA A 16 -7.48 -25.25 0.47
N VAL A 17 -7.54 -25.64 -0.80
CA VAL A 17 -7.73 -24.73 -1.95
C VAL A 17 -9.12 -24.07 -1.89
N GLN A 18 -10.18 -24.84 -1.69
CA GLN A 18 -11.54 -24.34 -1.54
C GLN A 18 -11.67 -23.44 -0.31
N THR A 19 -11.00 -23.78 0.79
CA THR A 19 -10.94 -22.90 1.95
C THR A 19 -10.18 -21.64 1.56
N LEU A 20 -9.02 -21.71 0.89
CA LEU A 20 -8.22 -20.57 0.38
C LEU A 20 -9.06 -19.61 -0.48
N ASP A 21 -9.98 -20.13 -1.28
CA ASP A 21 -10.92 -19.36 -2.09
C ASP A 21 -12.00 -18.63 -1.25
N THR A 22 -12.25 -19.06 0.00
CA THR A 22 -13.15 -18.37 0.94
C THR A 22 -12.48 -17.27 1.75
N TYR A 23 -11.17 -17.07 1.61
CA TYR A 23 -10.47 -16.03 2.35
C TYR A 23 -10.72 -14.67 1.67
N PRO A 24 -11.09 -13.62 2.44
CA PRO A 24 -11.04 -12.25 1.94
C PRO A 24 -9.61 -11.83 1.55
N TYR A 25 -8.60 -12.45 2.17
CA TYR A 25 -7.18 -12.39 1.80
C TYR A 25 -6.45 -13.68 2.13
N PRO A 26 -5.52 -14.16 1.28
CA PRO A 26 -4.61 -15.21 1.70
C PRO A 26 -3.83 -14.75 2.95
N PRO A 27 -3.54 -15.63 3.92
CA PRO A 27 -2.66 -15.28 5.02
C PRO A 27 -1.34 -14.74 4.48
N THR A 28 -0.90 -13.60 5.01
CA THR A 28 0.36 -12.96 4.62
C THR A 28 1.26 -12.80 5.82
N ASP A 29 2.57 -12.84 5.58
CA ASP A 29 3.56 -12.52 6.60
C ASP A 29 3.38 -11.07 7.06
N LEU A 30 3.22 -10.86 8.36
CA LEU A 30 3.19 -9.53 8.97
C LEU A 30 4.59 -8.92 8.97
N ASN A 31 4.64 -7.64 8.61
CA ASN A 31 5.89 -6.91 8.39
C ASN A 31 6.59 -6.50 9.69
N GLU A 32 5.85 -6.39 10.79
CA GLU A 32 6.37 -6.08 12.13
C GLU A 32 6.04 -7.21 13.11
N PRO A 33 6.96 -7.55 14.04
CA PRO A 33 6.65 -8.50 15.08
C PRO A 33 5.61 -7.92 16.02
N ILE A 34 4.58 -8.71 16.37
CA ILE A 34 3.70 -8.34 17.47
C ILE A 34 4.43 -8.66 18.77
N GLN A 35 4.55 -7.65 19.64
CA GLN A 35 5.25 -7.77 20.91
C GLN A 35 4.28 -8.00 22.07
N VAL A 36 4.58 -9.01 22.89
CA VAL A 36 3.94 -9.22 24.19
C VAL A 36 4.96 -8.89 25.27
N LYS A 37 4.72 -7.79 25.98
CA LYS A 37 5.56 -7.34 27.10
C LYS A 37 4.94 -7.78 28.43
N VAL A 38 5.73 -8.45 29.25
CA VAL A 38 5.37 -8.86 30.61
C VAL A 38 6.30 -8.14 31.58
N GLU A 39 5.76 -7.15 32.28
CA GLU A 39 6.49 -6.33 33.25
C GLU A 39 6.48 -6.96 34.65
N ASN A 40 7.40 -6.52 35.51
CA ASN A 40 7.49 -6.93 36.92
C ASN A 40 7.68 -8.44 37.14
N VAL A 41 8.36 -9.12 36.23
CA VAL A 41 8.67 -10.55 36.32
C VAL A 41 9.70 -10.81 37.42
N PRO A 42 9.39 -11.59 38.46
CA PRO A 42 10.37 -12.00 39.46
C PRO A 42 11.45 -12.90 38.86
N ILE A 43 12.73 -12.57 39.07
CA ILE A 43 13.85 -13.28 38.44
C ILE A 43 13.87 -14.78 38.78
N HIS A 44 13.49 -15.14 40.00
CA HIS A 44 13.47 -16.53 40.44
C HIS A 44 12.55 -17.42 39.58
N GLN A 45 11.53 -16.85 38.91
CA GLN A 45 10.66 -17.60 38.00
C GLN A 45 11.41 -17.95 36.70
N LEU A 46 12.22 -17.02 36.18
CA LEU A 46 13.01 -17.22 34.96
C LEU A 46 14.19 -18.18 35.17
N THR A 47 14.77 -18.22 36.36
CA THR A 47 15.92 -19.10 36.70
C THR A 47 15.49 -20.43 37.33
N SER A 48 14.18 -20.68 37.48
CA SER A 48 13.68 -21.96 38.00
C SER A 48 13.49 -22.98 36.88
N ASP A 49 13.53 -24.27 37.24
CA ASP A 49 13.24 -25.38 36.32
C ASP A 49 11.79 -25.34 35.76
N MET A 50 10.89 -24.60 36.42
CA MET A 50 9.50 -24.43 36.00
C MET A 50 9.30 -23.35 34.94
N GLY A 51 10.23 -22.39 34.83
CA GLY A 51 10.12 -21.22 33.95
C GLY A 51 8.93 -20.28 34.26
N LEU A 52 8.90 -19.14 33.57
CA LEU A 52 7.78 -18.20 33.58
C LEU A 52 6.74 -18.62 32.55
N GLU A 53 5.49 -18.82 32.97
CA GLU A 53 4.38 -19.06 32.05
C GLU A 53 3.71 -17.74 31.61
N ILE A 54 3.61 -17.54 30.30
CA ILE A 54 3.01 -16.37 29.65
C ILE A 54 1.84 -16.87 28.79
N GLN A 55 0.61 -16.52 29.18
CA GLN A 55 -0.56 -16.76 28.36
C GLN A 55 -0.76 -15.60 27.38
N VAL A 56 -0.67 -15.90 26.09
CA VAL A 56 -0.96 -14.92 25.04
C VAL A 56 -2.42 -15.05 24.64
N GLN A 57 -3.18 -13.98 24.83
CA GLN A 57 -4.61 -13.98 24.53
C GLN A 57 -4.90 -13.50 23.11
N MET A 58 -5.91 -14.11 22.49
CA MET A 58 -6.39 -13.69 21.16
C MET A 58 -6.72 -12.19 21.12
N ASN A 59 -7.40 -11.66 22.14
CA ASN A 59 -7.93 -10.29 22.12
C ASN A 59 -6.91 -9.24 22.62
N GLN A 60 -5.62 -9.58 22.68
CA GLN A 60 -4.59 -8.68 23.20
C GLN A 60 -4.00 -7.81 22.08
N GLY A 61 -4.23 -6.50 22.15
CA GLY A 61 -3.60 -5.53 21.24
C GLY A 61 -3.88 -5.83 19.76
N LEU A 62 -2.82 -5.81 18.95
CA LEU A 62 -2.89 -6.05 17.50
C LEU A 62 -3.36 -7.47 17.13
N PHE A 63 -3.33 -8.42 18.06
CA PHE A 63 -3.89 -9.74 17.81
C PHE A 63 -5.40 -9.72 17.60
N ASP A 64 -6.11 -8.72 18.15
CA ASP A 64 -7.57 -8.63 18.01
C ASP A 64 -8.04 -8.35 16.58
N SER A 65 -7.18 -7.78 15.74
CA SER A 65 -7.44 -7.55 14.31
C SER A 65 -7.08 -8.71 13.39
N LEU A 66 -6.66 -9.86 13.93
CA LEU A 66 -6.12 -10.96 13.14
C LEU A 66 -6.95 -12.25 13.27
N ALA A 67 -6.91 -13.06 12.22
CA ALA A 67 -7.43 -14.42 12.13
C ALA A 67 -6.42 -15.32 11.39
N HIS A 68 -6.53 -16.63 11.56
CA HIS A 68 -5.57 -17.60 11.00
C HIS A 68 -4.11 -17.27 11.33
N VAL A 69 -3.80 -17.07 12.62
CA VAL A 69 -2.48 -16.57 13.02
C VAL A 69 -1.48 -17.72 13.18
N ARG A 70 -0.36 -17.66 12.44
CA ARG A 70 0.71 -18.67 12.42
C ARG A 70 2.03 -18.02 12.77
N ILE A 71 2.84 -18.66 13.62
CA ILE A 71 4.16 -18.18 14.00
C ILE A 71 5.17 -18.61 12.92
N ASN A 72 5.79 -17.63 12.29
CA ASN A 72 6.93 -17.82 11.40
C ASN A 72 8.24 -17.93 12.19
N SER A 73 8.45 -17.02 13.13
CA SER A 73 9.55 -17.07 14.07
C SER A 73 9.19 -16.35 15.38
N LEU A 74 9.91 -16.71 16.43
CA LEU A 74 9.72 -16.19 17.77
C LEU A 74 11.08 -15.71 18.30
N ASP A 75 11.09 -14.51 18.86
CA ASP A 75 12.26 -13.94 19.52
C ASP A 75 11.90 -13.47 20.93
N VAL A 76 12.90 -13.34 21.81
CA VAL A 76 12.69 -12.98 23.22
C VAL A 76 13.81 -12.11 23.75
N ARG A 77 13.46 -11.09 24.55
CA ARG A 77 14.39 -10.20 25.23
C ARG A 77 14.04 -10.05 26.70
N ILE A 78 15.07 -10.03 27.53
CA ILE A 78 14.97 -9.81 28.98
C ILE A 78 15.80 -8.57 29.33
N GLU A 79 15.16 -7.60 29.98
CA GLU A 79 15.79 -6.31 30.31
C GLU A 79 16.70 -6.38 31.54
N GLY A 80 17.79 -5.63 31.50
CA GLY A 80 18.69 -5.46 32.66
C GLY A 80 19.45 -6.72 33.07
N VAL A 81 19.60 -7.70 32.16
CA VAL A 81 20.44 -8.89 32.34
C VAL A 81 21.89 -8.59 31.95
N SER A 82 22.84 -9.13 32.71
CA SER A 82 24.25 -9.15 32.37
C SER A 82 24.85 -10.52 32.62
N THR A 83 25.85 -10.90 31.82
CA THR A 83 26.58 -12.18 31.92
C THR A 83 28.06 -11.95 31.71
N ASN A 84 28.90 -12.91 32.10
CA ASN A 84 30.34 -12.85 31.89
C ASN A 84 30.74 -12.86 30.40
N THR A 85 29.85 -13.34 29.53
CA THR A 85 30.11 -13.50 28.10
C THR A 85 29.56 -12.36 27.25
N GLY A 86 28.77 -11.47 27.84
CA GLY A 86 27.99 -10.45 27.11
C GLY A 86 26.83 -11.02 26.29
N LYS A 87 26.52 -12.32 26.43
CA LYS A 87 25.45 -13.02 25.71
C LYS A 87 24.42 -13.58 26.67
N CYS A 88 23.19 -13.73 26.21
CA CYS A 88 22.10 -14.32 26.98
C CYS A 88 21.42 -15.42 26.17
N HIS A 89 21.29 -16.61 26.74
CA HIS A 89 20.54 -17.72 26.20
C HIS A 89 19.20 -17.86 26.91
N VAL A 90 18.11 -17.81 26.15
CA VAL A 90 16.74 -18.00 26.62
C VAL A 90 16.15 -19.23 25.95
N GLN A 91 15.54 -20.09 26.75
CA GLN A 91 14.73 -21.21 26.29
C GLN A 91 13.25 -20.82 26.36
N MET A 92 12.51 -21.10 25.30
CA MET A 92 11.06 -20.94 25.25
C MET A 92 10.41 -22.26 24.87
N GLU A 93 9.29 -22.60 25.49
CA GLU A 93 8.51 -23.79 25.21
C GLU A 93 7.04 -23.41 24.96
N SER A 94 6.42 -23.92 23.88
CA SER A 94 4.97 -23.75 23.65
C SER A 94 4.24 -25.00 24.11
N LEU A 95 3.27 -24.88 25.01
CA LEU A 95 2.62 -26.05 25.60
C LEU A 95 1.61 -26.75 24.67
N GLY A 96 1.08 -26.06 23.66
CA GLY A 96 0.30 -26.69 22.58
C GLY A 96 -1.09 -27.24 22.95
N ASN A 97 -1.54 -27.13 24.21
CA ASN A 97 -2.78 -27.77 24.70
C ASN A 97 -3.58 -26.89 25.70
N PRO A 98 -4.67 -26.22 25.27
CA PRO A 98 -5.12 -26.01 23.90
C PRO A 98 -4.38 -24.84 23.24
N MET A 99 -4.30 -24.88 21.92
CA MET A 99 -3.99 -23.72 21.09
C MET A 99 -5.28 -23.13 20.55
N LEU A 100 -5.41 -21.82 20.62
CA LEU A 100 -6.57 -21.10 20.11
C LEU A 100 -6.23 -20.35 18.82
N ASP A 101 -7.22 -20.15 17.99
CA ASP A 101 -7.13 -19.25 16.84
C ASP A 101 -8.52 -18.73 16.49
N ARG A 102 -8.59 -17.86 15.49
CA ARG A 102 -9.85 -17.38 14.96
C ARG A 102 -10.07 -17.85 13.54
N GLY A 103 -11.30 -18.28 13.29
CA GLY A 103 -11.84 -18.47 11.96
C GLY A 103 -11.87 -17.17 11.17
N ILE A 104 -11.86 -17.32 9.85
CA ILE A 104 -11.71 -16.23 8.88
C ILE A 104 -13.07 -15.79 8.33
N GLY A 105 -14.12 -16.55 8.60
CA GLY A 105 -15.49 -16.19 8.26
C GLY A 105 -15.98 -14.95 9.00
N MET A 106 -17.11 -14.40 8.52
CA MET A 106 -17.72 -13.17 9.08
C MET A 106 -18.04 -13.24 10.59
N GLN A 107 -18.13 -14.43 11.17
CA GLN A 107 -18.46 -14.64 12.59
C GLN A 107 -17.25 -14.83 13.51
N ARG A 108 -16.02 -14.94 12.97
CA ARG A 108 -14.77 -15.09 13.74
C ARG A 108 -14.84 -16.14 14.85
N GLU A 109 -15.34 -17.32 14.52
CA GLU A 109 -15.45 -18.43 15.46
C GLU A 109 -14.11 -18.75 16.11
N THR A 110 -14.13 -19.05 17.42
CA THR A 110 -12.91 -19.51 18.11
C THR A 110 -12.62 -20.94 17.71
N LEU A 111 -11.47 -21.13 17.07
CA LEU A 111 -10.94 -22.43 16.71
C LEU A 111 -10.02 -22.93 17.82
N SER A 112 -10.07 -24.21 18.13
CA SER A 112 -9.20 -24.84 19.12
C SER A 112 -8.51 -26.05 18.51
N PHE A 113 -7.20 -26.12 18.72
CA PHE A 113 -6.32 -27.16 18.18
C PHE A 113 -5.45 -27.74 19.30
N GLN A 114 -4.99 -28.96 19.08
CA GLN A 114 -3.97 -29.60 19.91
C GLN A 114 -2.71 -29.82 19.09
N MET A 115 -1.56 -29.50 19.67
CA MET A 115 -0.26 -29.68 19.05
C MET A 115 0.75 -30.18 20.08
N ILE A 116 1.75 -30.93 19.63
CA ILE A 116 2.88 -31.31 20.49
C ILE A 116 3.67 -30.07 20.91
N SER A 117 4.24 -30.11 22.12
CA SER A 117 5.12 -29.04 22.61
C SER A 117 6.29 -28.80 21.66
N ARG A 118 6.72 -27.54 21.56
CA ARG A 118 7.88 -27.12 20.75
C ARG A 118 8.78 -26.23 21.58
N GLU A 119 10.08 -26.43 21.41
CA GLU A 119 11.11 -25.66 22.09
C GLU A 119 11.82 -24.72 21.10
N TRP A 120 12.14 -23.52 21.58
CA TRP A 120 12.96 -22.53 20.90
C TRP A 120 14.14 -22.13 21.78
N HIS A 121 15.31 -22.07 21.17
CA HIS A 121 16.54 -21.59 21.79
C HIS A 121 16.96 -20.30 21.12
N VAL A 122 17.03 -19.23 21.91
CA VAL A 122 17.42 -17.89 21.46
C VAL A 122 18.67 -17.46 22.24
N VAL A 123 19.77 -17.22 21.53
CA VAL A 123 20.98 -16.61 22.07
C VAL A 123 21.13 -15.23 21.45
N TYR A 124 21.18 -14.19 22.26
CA TYR A 124 21.38 -12.82 21.80
C TYR A 124 22.57 -12.15 22.50
N ASP A 125 23.15 -11.18 21.81
CA ASP A 125 24.16 -10.27 22.35
C ASP A 125 23.48 -9.17 23.18
N ILE A 126 23.89 -9.00 24.43
CA ILE A 126 23.22 -8.12 25.40
C ILE A 126 23.43 -6.64 25.04
N GLU A 127 24.62 -6.27 24.56
CA GLU A 127 24.99 -4.88 24.25
C GLU A 127 24.33 -4.40 22.96
N SER A 128 24.44 -5.18 21.89
CA SER A 128 23.86 -4.84 20.58
C SER A 128 22.39 -5.23 20.43
N GLY A 129 21.85 -6.04 21.35
CA GLY A 129 20.48 -6.57 21.29
C GLY A 129 20.22 -7.55 20.14
N LYS A 130 21.26 -7.97 19.41
CA LYS A 130 21.16 -8.78 18.19
C LYS A 130 21.09 -10.27 18.51
N THR A 131 20.12 -10.98 17.91
CA THR A 131 20.06 -12.45 17.97
C THR A 131 21.23 -13.07 17.22
N ILE A 132 22.03 -13.88 17.90
CA ILE A 132 23.19 -14.62 17.39
C ILE A 132 22.76 -16.01 16.92
N ILE A 133 21.96 -16.70 17.74
CA ILE A 133 21.41 -18.02 17.43
C ILE A 133 19.91 -17.94 17.70
N GLY A 134 19.10 -18.32 16.73
CA GLY A 134 17.68 -18.55 16.92
C GLY A 134 17.30 -19.83 16.21
N THR A 135 16.62 -20.75 16.89
CA THR A 135 15.98 -21.89 16.23
C THR A 135 14.84 -21.39 15.34
N GLN A 136 15.16 -21.07 14.10
CA GLN A 136 14.18 -20.90 13.03
C GLN A 136 14.04 -22.26 12.34
N PRO A 137 12.82 -22.77 12.09
CA PRO A 137 12.69 -23.76 11.02
C PRO A 137 13.26 -23.12 9.75
N SER A 138 14.19 -23.78 9.08
CA SER A 138 14.84 -23.18 7.90
C SER A 138 13.77 -22.77 6.88
N LYS A 139 13.95 -21.62 6.21
CA LYS A 139 12.95 -21.07 5.27
C LYS A 139 12.51 -22.09 4.21
N GLU A 140 13.39 -23.03 3.86
CA GLU A 140 13.14 -24.11 2.91
C GLU A 140 12.31 -25.27 3.49
N TRP A 141 12.42 -25.56 4.79
CA TRP A 141 11.72 -26.67 5.44
C TRP A 141 10.47 -26.24 6.23
N GLY A 142 10.42 -24.99 6.71
CA GLY A 142 9.34 -24.47 7.54
C GLY A 142 7.96 -24.48 6.88
N LYS A 143 7.89 -24.55 5.55
CA LYS A 143 6.64 -24.70 4.79
C LYS A 143 6.02 -26.10 4.87
N TYR A 144 6.78 -27.12 5.29
CA TYR A 144 6.31 -28.51 5.37
C TYR A 144 5.85 -28.93 6.76
N PHE A 145 6.00 -28.06 7.77
CA PHE A 145 5.56 -28.34 9.15
C PHE A 145 4.35 -27.49 9.51
N THR A 146 3.42 -28.06 10.28
CA THR A 146 2.32 -27.30 10.88
C THR A 146 2.90 -26.17 11.74
N LYS A 147 2.51 -24.92 11.47
CA LYS A 147 2.97 -23.75 12.22
C LYS A 147 2.08 -23.54 13.46
N PRO A 148 2.66 -23.28 14.64
CA PRO A 148 1.88 -22.98 15.84
C PRO A 148 1.23 -21.59 15.74
N THR A 149 0.15 -21.36 16.48
CA THR A 149 -0.48 -20.04 16.73
C THR A 149 0.10 -19.42 18.01
N PRO A 150 0.19 -18.08 18.11
CA PRO A 150 0.59 -17.41 19.34
C PRO A 150 -0.41 -17.59 20.48
N PHE A 151 -1.67 -17.96 20.25
CA PHE A 151 -2.70 -17.94 21.31
C PHE A 151 -2.69 -19.21 22.15
N GLN A 152 -1.67 -19.30 23.00
CA GLN A 152 -1.42 -20.42 23.89
C GLN A 152 -0.53 -19.96 25.06
N ILE A 153 -0.13 -20.92 25.90
CA ILE A 153 0.82 -20.69 26.98
C ILE A 153 2.24 -20.95 26.46
N PHE A 154 3.11 -19.97 26.68
CA PHE A 154 4.56 -20.08 26.48
C PHE A 154 5.26 -20.14 27.84
N ARG A 155 6.21 -21.06 28.01
CA ARG A 155 7.11 -21.09 29.15
C ARG A 155 8.46 -20.52 28.76
N VAL A 156 8.98 -19.57 29.53
CA VAL A 156 10.25 -18.88 29.28
C VAL A 156 11.20 -19.14 30.44
N SER A 157 12.40 -19.62 30.15
CA SER A 157 13.42 -19.88 31.18
C SER A 157 14.83 -19.50 30.71
N LEU A 158 15.72 -19.30 31.68
CA LEU A 158 17.14 -19.06 31.50
C LEU A 158 17.91 -20.33 31.85
N PRO A 159 18.23 -21.19 30.86
CA PRO A 159 18.91 -22.46 31.12
C PRO A 159 20.34 -22.24 31.64
N MET A 160 20.86 -23.21 32.39
CA MET A 160 22.24 -23.20 32.87
C MET A 160 23.21 -23.57 31.73
N THR A 161 23.52 -22.62 30.85
CA THR A 161 24.49 -22.79 29.74
C THR A 161 25.71 -21.88 29.89
N ALA A 162 26.73 -22.09 29.06
CA ALA A 162 27.97 -21.32 29.11
C ALA A 162 27.74 -19.82 28.80
N GLU A 163 26.76 -19.51 27.95
CA GLU A 163 26.35 -18.15 27.60
C GLU A 163 25.80 -17.40 28.83
N ASN A 164 25.02 -18.08 29.68
CA ASN A 164 24.44 -17.53 30.90
C ASN A 164 25.38 -17.56 32.11
N ALA A 165 26.68 -17.84 31.92
CA ALA A 165 27.64 -17.86 33.01
C ALA A 165 27.75 -16.47 33.68
N GLY A 166 27.61 -16.43 35.01
CA GLY A 166 27.67 -15.19 35.77
C GLY A 166 26.45 -14.29 35.60
N LEU A 167 25.26 -14.88 35.39
CA LEU A 167 23.99 -14.17 35.27
C LEU A 167 23.74 -13.23 36.46
N VAL A 168 23.61 -11.94 36.20
CA VAL A 168 23.25 -10.90 37.17
C VAL A 168 22.15 -10.02 36.58
N PHE A 169 21.30 -9.47 37.43
CA PHE A 169 20.25 -8.53 37.04
C PHE A 169 20.38 -7.23 37.80
N ALA A 170 20.01 -6.13 37.15
CA ALA A 170 20.03 -4.79 37.74
C ALA A 170 19.04 -4.62 38.91
N ARG A 171 17.97 -5.43 38.98
CA ARG A 171 16.87 -5.34 39.96
C ARG A 171 16.40 -6.74 40.34
N GLN A 172 15.47 -6.88 41.29
CA GLN A 172 14.84 -8.17 41.66
C GLN A 172 13.70 -8.61 40.72
N VAL A 173 13.23 -7.68 39.88
CA VAL A 173 12.23 -7.89 38.85
C VAL A 173 12.75 -7.39 37.51
N THR A 174 12.25 -7.96 36.41
CA THR A 174 12.63 -7.60 35.04
C THR A 174 11.40 -7.56 34.12
N THR A 175 11.61 -7.14 32.87
CA THR A 175 10.63 -7.17 31.79
C THR A 175 11.02 -8.25 30.80
N VAL A 176 10.08 -9.10 30.42
CA VAL A 176 10.23 -10.08 29.33
C VAL A 176 9.41 -9.63 28.13
N THR A 177 10.05 -9.53 26.98
CA THR A 177 9.40 -9.17 25.71
C THR A 177 9.46 -10.35 24.76
N LEU A 178 8.31 -10.93 24.42
CA LEU A 178 8.15 -11.91 23.34
C LEU A 178 7.84 -11.17 22.04
N SER A 179 8.53 -11.49 20.96
CA SER A 179 8.33 -10.87 19.65
C SER A 179 7.95 -11.95 18.63
N PHE A 180 6.70 -11.90 18.18
CA PHE A 180 6.11 -12.87 17.27
C PHE A 180 6.18 -12.35 15.83
N MET A 181 6.99 -12.99 14.99
CA MET A 181 6.88 -12.83 13.53
C MET A 181 5.79 -13.78 13.04
N LEU A 182 4.77 -13.25 12.39
CA LEU A 182 3.53 -13.97 12.13
C LEU A 182 3.20 -14.01 10.64
N GLU A 183 2.47 -15.04 10.24
CA GLU A 183 1.64 -15.10 9.04
C GLU A 183 0.19 -15.04 9.53
N ALA A 184 -0.62 -14.13 9.00
CA ALA A 184 -2.00 -13.96 9.44
C ALA A 184 -2.88 -13.38 8.34
N ALA A 185 -4.19 -13.58 8.47
CA ALA A 185 -5.19 -12.86 7.71
C ALA A 185 -5.80 -11.76 8.60
N TYR A 186 -6.03 -10.58 8.03
CA TYR A 186 -6.74 -9.51 8.75
C TYR A 186 -8.24 -9.82 8.84
N SER A 187 -8.78 -9.73 10.04
CA SER A 187 -10.20 -9.92 10.33
C SER A 187 -10.59 -9.09 11.55
N LYS A 188 -11.37 -8.03 11.35
CA LYS A 188 -11.79 -7.10 12.43
C LYS A 188 -12.97 -7.69 13.22
N PRO A 189 -13.10 -7.44 14.55
CA PRO A 189 -14.26 -7.93 15.30
C PRO A 189 -15.54 -7.30 14.74
N PRO A 190 -16.65 -8.05 14.66
CA PRO A 190 -17.94 -7.43 14.38
C PRO A 190 -18.18 -6.35 15.44
N ILE A 191 -18.57 -5.15 15.00
CA ILE A 191 -18.88 -4.02 15.88
C ILE A 191 -19.96 -4.51 16.85
N ARG A 192 -19.60 -4.68 18.12
CA ARG A 192 -20.61 -4.82 19.17
C ARG A 192 -21.35 -3.49 19.22
N THR A 193 -22.54 -3.45 18.63
CA THR A 193 -23.52 -2.41 18.92
C THR A 193 -23.80 -2.47 20.41
N SER A 194 -23.09 -1.65 21.18
CA SER A 194 -23.42 -1.43 22.59
C SER A 194 -24.74 -0.66 22.62
N LEU A 195 -25.84 -1.39 22.56
CA LEU A 195 -27.12 -0.93 23.05
C LEU A 195 -26.95 -0.58 24.54
N SER A 196 -27.37 0.63 24.90
CA SER A 196 -27.48 1.23 26.24
C SER A 196 -26.21 1.84 26.85
N HIS A 197 -26.08 3.16 26.78
CA HIS A 197 -26.55 4.03 27.87
C HIS A 197 -26.78 5.46 27.38
N SER A 198 -27.94 5.96 27.76
CA SER A 198 -28.48 7.28 27.51
C SER A 198 -27.60 8.41 28.04
N SER A 199 -27.42 9.45 27.21
CA SER A 199 -27.41 10.82 27.70
C SER A 199 -28.13 11.69 26.69
N ARG A 200 -29.40 11.97 27.00
CA ARG A 200 -30.20 13.04 26.41
C ARG A 200 -29.56 14.38 26.77
N LEU A 201 -29.15 15.15 25.77
CA LEU A 201 -29.30 16.62 25.73
C LEU A 201 -29.59 16.96 24.27
N THR A 202 -30.86 16.93 23.88
CA THR A 202 -31.66 18.12 23.53
C THR A 202 -31.01 18.98 22.47
N GLY A 203 -31.56 18.88 21.26
CA GLY A 203 -31.38 19.89 20.22
C GLY A 203 -31.94 21.23 20.69
N ASN A 204 -31.08 22.24 20.63
CA ASN A 204 -31.33 23.62 20.26
C ASN A 204 -30.11 24.40 20.73
N GLU A 205 -29.24 24.74 19.79
CA GLU A 205 -28.52 26.02 19.73
C GLU A 205 -27.66 26.00 18.45
N LEU A 206 -28.31 26.39 17.36
CA LEU A 206 -27.61 26.98 16.21
C LEU A 206 -27.08 28.35 16.62
N SER A 207 -25.89 28.64 16.12
CA SER A 207 -25.26 29.94 15.95
C SER A 207 -24.41 30.51 17.09
N GLU A 208 -23.17 30.80 16.67
CA GLU A 208 -22.23 31.77 17.24
C GLU A 208 -21.56 31.43 18.56
N ARG A 209 -20.42 30.72 18.45
CA ARG A 209 -19.17 31.15 19.10
C ARG A 209 -17.95 30.37 18.60
N GLY A 210 -17.09 31.10 17.88
CA GLY A 210 -15.64 31.06 18.12
C GLY A 210 -14.89 29.87 17.55
N ALA A 211 -14.28 30.10 16.39
CA ALA A 211 -13.14 29.37 15.87
C ALA A 211 -12.13 29.02 16.97
N LEU A 212 -11.95 27.72 17.21
CA LEU A 212 -10.79 27.16 17.89
C LEU A 212 -10.37 25.91 17.11
N THR A 213 -9.43 26.14 16.19
CA THR A 213 -8.42 25.18 15.70
C THR A 213 -8.90 23.78 15.33
N GLU A 214 -9.42 23.65 14.10
CA GLU A 214 -9.38 22.38 13.35
C GLU A 214 -7.94 22.03 12.99
N VAL A 215 -7.34 21.12 13.74
CA VAL A 215 -6.20 20.33 13.29
C VAL A 215 -6.61 18.87 13.46
N ASN A 216 -7.13 18.28 12.39
CA ASN A 216 -6.98 16.88 11.93
C ASN A 216 -8.12 16.48 10.98
N GLY A 217 -7.97 16.83 9.69
CA GLY A 217 -8.91 16.57 8.59
C GLY A 217 -8.60 15.33 7.75
N VAL A 218 -8.27 14.19 8.39
CA VAL A 218 -8.05 12.92 7.70
C VAL A 218 -9.34 12.09 7.77
N PRO A 219 -9.99 11.77 6.63
CA PRO A 219 -11.13 10.86 6.59
C PRO A 219 -10.86 9.55 7.34
N PRO A 220 -11.77 9.10 8.24
CA PRO A 220 -11.55 7.93 9.09
C PRO A 220 -11.25 6.63 8.33
N PHE A 221 -11.68 6.50 7.07
CA PHE A 221 -11.40 5.31 6.27
C PHE A 221 -9.92 5.20 5.89
N LEU A 222 -9.20 6.31 5.76
CA LEU A 222 -7.79 6.32 5.36
C LEU A 222 -6.88 5.74 6.45
N GLU A 223 -7.22 5.95 7.72
CA GLU A 223 -6.53 5.31 8.85
C GLU A 223 -6.52 3.77 8.72
N LEU A 224 -7.57 3.20 8.11
CA LEU A 224 -7.66 1.76 7.87
C LEU A 224 -6.75 1.29 6.72
N LEU A 225 -6.31 2.22 5.85
CA LEU A 225 -5.42 1.94 4.73
C LEU A 225 -3.93 2.08 5.10
N LYS A 226 -3.61 2.54 6.32
CA LYS A 226 -2.23 2.83 6.73
C LYS A 226 -1.32 1.60 6.59
N GLY A 227 -0.26 1.72 5.78
CA GLY A 227 0.68 0.65 5.48
C GLY A 227 0.20 -0.37 4.44
N CYS A 228 -1.05 -0.29 4.00
CA CYS A 228 -1.62 -1.14 2.97
C CYS A 228 -1.35 -0.54 1.59
N SER A 229 -0.88 -1.37 0.65
CA SER A 229 -0.87 -0.96 -0.77
C SER A 229 -2.19 -1.37 -1.39
N ILE A 230 -2.85 -0.41 -2.02
CA ILE A 230 -4.07 -0.58 -2.80
C ILE A 230 -3.73 -0.92 -4.24
N THR A 231 -2.60 -0.42 -4.75
CA THR A 231 -2.20 -0.71 -6.13
C THR A 231 -1.71 -2.13 -6.32
N ASP A 232 -1.20 -2.78 -5.27
CA ASP A 232 -0.86 -4.21 -5.24
C ASP A 232 -0.03 -4.61 -6.48
N GLY A 233 1.10 -3.93 -6.68
CA GLY A 233 2.03 -4.18 -7.79
C GLY A 233 1.64 -3.57 -9.14
N TRP A 234 0.45 -2.97 -9.27
CA TRP A 234 0.12 -2.09 -10.40
C TRP A 234 0.70 -0.69 -10.19
N ASP A 235 0.88 0.06 -11.28
CA ASP A 235 1.43 1.42 -11.22
C ASP A 235 0.40 2.43 -10.74
N VAL A 236 -0.81 2.37 -11.31
CA VAL A 236 -1.93 3.23 -10.95
C VAL A 236 -3.22 2.41 -10.92
N VAL A 237 -4.05 2.62 -9.90
CA VAL A 237 -5.40 2.05 -9.83
C VAL A 237 -6.41 3.15 -9.55
N SER A 238 -7.35 3.34 -10.47
CA SER A 238 -8.41 4.33 -10.34
C SER A 238 -9.73 3.63 -9.98
N PHE A 239 -10.40 4.09 -8.94
CA PHE A 239 -11.71 3.61 -8.52
C PHE A 239 -12.76 4.69 -8.73
N PHE A 240 -13.90 4.30 -9.27
CA PHE A 240 -15.04 5.17 -9.52
C PHE A 240 -16.32 4.48 -9.05
N SER A 241 -17.26 5.24 -8.51
CA SER A 241 -18.63 4.77 -8.30
C SER A 241 -19.23 4.33 -9.63
N VAL A 242 -19.74 3.09 -9.68
CA VAL A 242 -20.34 2.51 -10.89
C VAL A 242 -21.54 3.32 -11.36
N ASP A 243 -22.37 3.81 -10.44
CA ASP A 243 -23.54 4.60 -10.80
C ASP A 243 -23.11 5.91 -11.46
N LYS A 244 -22.15 6.62 -10.84
CA LYS A 244 -21.66 7.91 -11.33
C LYS A 244 -20.95 7.81 -12.67
N ILE A 245 -20.11 6.79 -12.84
CA ILE A 245 -19.37 6.60 -14.09
C ILE A 245 -20.30 6.18 -15.23
N ASN A 246 -21.33 5.38 -14.94
CA ASN A 246 -22.35 5.00 -15.92
C ASN A 246 -23.20 6.21 -16.35
N ASP A 247 -23.54 7.11 -15.42
CA ASP A 247 -24.23 8.37 -15.75
C ASP A 247 -23.38 9.23 -16.70
N LEU A 248 -22.07 9.34 -16.44
CA LEU A 248 -21.15 10.11 -17.29
C LEU A 248 -20.99 9.48 -18.68
N TRP A 249 -20.92 8.14 -18.74
CA TRP A 249 -20.91 7.38 -19.99
C TRP A 249 -22.18 7.60 -20.82
N LYS A 250 -23.34 7.64 -20.15
CA LYS A 250 -24.61 7.89 -20.82
C LYS A 250 -24.65 9.29 -21.45
N GLN A 251 -24.20 10.32 -20.73
CA GLN A 251 -24.15 11.69 -21.28
C GLN A 251 -23.26 11.77 -22.52
N ARG A 252 -22.10 11.14 -22.47
CA ARG A 252 -21.20 11.02 -23.64
C ARG A 252 -21.90 10.34 -24.80
N TRP A 253 -22.50 9.17 -24.56
CA TRP A 253 -23.17 8.39 -25.59
C TRP A 253 -24.36 9.14 -26.21
N ASP A 254 -25.18 9.82 -25.42
CA ASP A 254 -26.31 10.63 -25.91
C ASP A 254 -25.81 11.72 -26.89
N SER A 255 -24.67 12.36 -26.58
CA SER A 255 -24.03 13.36 -27.44
C SER A 255 -23.47 12.73 -28.72
N GLU A 256 -22.63 11.70 -28.61
CA GLU A 256 -22.00 11.04 -29.77
C GLU A 256 -23.03 10.39 -30.70
N THR A 257 -24.09 9.80 -30.14
CA THR A 257 -25.18 9.20 -30.93
C THR A 257 -25.93 10.27 -31.71
N SER A 258 -26.25 11.40 -31.09
CA SER A 258 -26.90 12.53 -31.77
C SER A 258 -26.06 13.04 -32.94
N GLU A 259 -24.74 13.21 -32.72
CA GLU A 259 -23.81 13.62 -33.77
C GLU A 259 -23.69 12.59 -34.92
N ALA A 260 -23.74 11.30 -34.59
CA ALA A 260 -23.71 10.22 -35.59
C ALA A 260 -24.94 10.24 -36.51
N PHE A 261 -26.13 10.48 -35.96
CA PHE A 261 -27.36 10.66 -36.75
C PHE A 261 -27.35 11.94 -37.59
N GLU A 262 -26.60 12.98 -37.19
CA GLU A 262 -26.36 14.20 -37.98
C GLU A 262 -25.28 14.03 -39.07
N GLY A 263 -24.64 12.86 -39.14
CA GLY A 263 -23.66 12.52 -40.16
C GLY A 263 -22.20 12.80 -39.79
N LYS A 264 -21.89 13.16 -38.54
CA LYS A 264 -20.51 13.18 -38.03
C LYS A 264 -20.09 11.76 -37.63
N ARG A 265 -19.37 11.10 -38.53
CA ARG A 265 -19.05 9.66 -38.43
C ARG A 265 -17.67 9.40 -37.82
N GLU A 266 -17.46 9.73 -36.54
CA GLU A 266 -16.22 9.34 -35.86
C GLU A 266 -16.14 7.85 -35.52
N PHE A 267 -17.30 7.22 -35.28
CA PHE A 267 -17.43 5.78 -35.11
C PHE A 267 -18.53 5.25 -36.02
N LEU A 268 -18.17 4.42 -37.00
CA LEU A 268 -19.11 3.76 -37.90
C LEU A 268 -18.62 2.33 -38.18
N GLN A 269 -19.38 1.33 -37.76
CA GLN A 269 -19.15 -0.05 -38.16
C GLN A 269 -20.15 -0.41 -39.27
N GLU A 270 -19.66 -0.56 -40.50
CA GLU A 270 -20.47 -1.08 -41.60
C GLU A 270 -20.65 -2.59 -41.43
N ILE A 271 -21.91 -3.01 -41.34
CA ILE A 271 -22.32 -4.42 -41.27
C ILE A 271 -22.85 -4.79 -42.65
N LYS A 272 -22.10 -5.63 -43.37
CA LYS A 272 -22.51 -6.21 -44.65
C LYS A 272 -22.51 -7.71 -44.55
N VAL A 273 -23.69 -8.31 -44.71
CA VAL A 273 -23.88 -9.77 -44.67
C VAL A 273 -24.60 -10.23 -45.92
N ASN A 274 -23.91 -11.04 -46.72
CA ASN A 274 -24.48 -11.60 -47.93
C ASN A 274 -24.42 -13.14 -47.86
N HIS A 275 -25.56 -13.81 -47.99
CA HIS A 275 -25.60 -15.27 -48.06
C HIS A 275 -26.71 -15.78 -48.99
N THR A 276 -26.54 -16.99 -49.52
CA THR A 276 -27.48 -17.60 -50.47
C THR A 276 -27.98 -18.94 -49.94
N LEU A 277 -29.30 -19.08 -49.80
CA LEU A 277 -29.96 -20.33 -49.43
C LEU A 277 -30.48 -21.05 -50.69
N GLN A 278 -30.15 -22.33 -50.82
CA GLN A 278 -30.67 -23.19 -51.89
C GLN A 278 -31.91 -23.93 -51.41
N LEU A 279 -33.04 -23.68 -52.06
CA LEU A 279 -34.31 -24.32 -51.74
C LEU A 279 -34.64 -25.48 -52.70
N PRO A 280 -35.47 -26.46 -52.28
CA PRO A 280 -35.97 -27.50 -53.16
C PRO A 280 -36.63 -26.90 -54.42
N GLY A 281 -36.34 -27.48 -55.59
CA GLY A 281 -36.88 -26.99 -56.87
C GLY A 281 -35.94 -26.08 -57.67
N LYS A 282 -34.65 -25.97 -57.30
CA LYS A 282 -33.65 -25.10 -57.96
C LYS A 282 -33.99 -23.61 -57.84
N ILE A 283 -34.52 -23.22 -56.69
CA ILE A 283 -34.76 -21.82 -56.32
C ILE A 283 -33.64 -21.42 -55.37
N SER A 284 -33.04 -20.25 -55.59
CA SER A 284 -32.07 -19.67 -54.67
C SER A 284 -32.63 -18.38 -54.08
N VAL A 285 -32.46 -18.19 -52.77
CA VAL A 285 -32.80 -16.94 -52.07
C VAL A 285 -31.50 -16.30 -51.62
N GLU A 286 -31.27 -15.07 -52.07
CA GLU A 286 -30.12 -14.23 -51.68
C GLU A 286 -30.59 -13.24 -50.62
N TYR A 287 -29.89 -13.21 -49.49
CA TYR A 287 -30.08 -12.22 -48.43
C TYR A 287 -28.88 -11.27 -48.44
N GLU A 288 -29.16 -9.98 -48.48
CA GLU A 288 -28.18 -8.89 -48.41
C GLU A 288 -28.60 -7.92 -47.32
N LEU A 289 -27.89 -7.94 -46.20
CA LEU A 289 -28.07 -7.04 -45.08
C LEU A 289 -27.01 -5.94 -45.14
N GLU A 290 -27.46 -4.70 -45.20
CA GLU A 290 -26.62 -3.50 -45.07
C GLU A 290 -27.09 -2.73 -43.83
N ALA A 291 -26.20 -2.53 -42.85
CA ALA A 291 -26.50 -1.75 -41.66
C ALA A 291 -25.32 -0.92 -41.20
N ASP A 292 -25.60 0.26 -40.66
CA ASP A 292 -24.62 1.14 -40.02
C ASP A 292 -24.82 1.11 -38.51
N ALA A 293 -23.80 0.67 -37.78
CA ALA A 293 -23.77 0.72 -36.33
C ALA A 293 -23.05 1.98 -35.84
N GLY A 294 -23.67 2.68 -34.89
CA GLY A 294 -23.18 3.89 -34.24
C GLY A 294 -22.36 3.62 -32.98
N PRO A 295 -22.06 4.66 -32.18
CA PRO A 295 -21.12 4.58 -31.07
C PRO A 295 -21.63 3.64 -29.96
N PRO A 296 -20.77 2.73 -29.45
CA PRO A 296 -21.13 1.80 -28.39
C PRO A 296 -21.30 2.50 -27.04
N TRP A 297 -22.31 2.09 -26.27
CA TRP A 297 -22.49 2.45 -24.87
C TRP A 297 -22.14 1.27 -23.97
N LEU A 298 -21.16 1.46 -23.09
CA LEU A 298 -20.82 0.53 -22.03
C LEU A 298 -21.52 0.94 -20.72
N GLN A 299 -22.22 -0.01 -20.12
CA GLN A 299 -22.79 0.10 -18.78
C GLN A 299 -22.14 -0.97 -17.89
N PHE A 300 -21.33 -0.54 -16.93
CA PHE A 300 -20.66 -1.43 -15.98
C PHE A 300 -21.64 -1.98 -14.96
N VAL A 301 -21.56 -3.28 -14.67
CA VAL A 301 -22.39 -3.95 -13.66
C VAL A 301 -21.49 -4.47 -12.53
N ALA A 302 -21.80 -4.05 -11.30
CA ALA A 302 -21.11 -4.50 -10.11
C ALA A 302 -21.81 -5.72 -9.49
N ASP A 303 -21.65 -6.86 -10.15
CA ASP A 303 -22.11 -8.14 -9.67
C ASP A 303 -21.03 -9.22 -9.81
N ASN A 304 -21.39 -10.44 -9.43
CA ASN A 304 -20.50 -11.60 -9.53
C ASN A 304 -20.20 -12.00 -10.99
N SER A 305 -20.88 -11.43 -11.99
CA SER A 305 -20.67 -11.76 -13.41
C SER A 305 -19.44 -11.09 -14.00
N GLN A 306 -18.93 -10.01 -13.38
CA GLN A 306 -17.77 -9.26 -13.86
C GLN A 306 -17.91 -8.87 -15.34
N SER A 307 -19.08 -8.32 -15.69
CA SER A 307 -19.45 -7.97 -17.04
C SER A 307 -19.89 -6.52 -17.18
N ALA A 308 -19.80 -5.99 -18.41
CA ALA A 308 -20.46 -4.76 -18.81
C ALA A 308 -21.55 -5.09 -19.83
N ILE A 309 -22.68 -4.39 -19.74
CA ILE A 309 -23.69 -4.41 -20.79
C ILE A 309 -23.20 -3.47 -21.90
N LEU A 310 -23.23 -3.97 -23.13
CA LEU A 310 -22.91 -3.22 -24.32
C LEU A 310 -24.20 -2.98 -25.10
N ASN A 311 -24.47 -1.72 -25.44
CA ASN A 311 -25.54 -1.33 -26.34
C ASN A 311 -24.95 -0.62 -27.56
N ILE A 312 -25.22 -1.11 -28.76
CA ILE A 312 -24.78 -0.48 -30.01
C ILE A 312 -26.03 0.00 -30.76
N PRO A 313 -26.19 1.31 -31.03
CA PRO A 313 -27.31 1.81 -31.79
C PRO A 313 -27.15 1.48 -33.28
N LEU A 314 -28.22 1.02 -33.92
CA LEU A 314 -28.33 0.99 -35.37
C LEU A 314 -28.72 2.39 -35.86
N LEU A 315 -27.90 2.97 -36.73
CA LEU A 315 -28.17 4.25 -37.39
C LEU A 315 -28.99 4.04 -38.68
N SER A 316 -28.73 2.93 -39.37
CA SER A 316 -29.46 2.48 -40.54
C SER A 316 -29.43 0.94 -40.57
N CYS A 317 -30.47 0.31 -41.10
CA CYS A 317 -30.48 -1.12 -41.36
C CYS A 317 -31.51 -1.46 -42.44
N GLN A 318 -31.03 -2.13 -43.49
CA GLN A 318 -31.81 -2.58 -44.63
C GLN A 318 -31.48 -4.05 -44.92
N LEU A 319 -32.51 -4.89 -44.94
CA LEU A 319 -32.43 -6.27 -45.43
C LEU A 319 -33.09 -6.35 -46.81
N THR A 320 -32.32 -6.80 -47.79
CA THR A 320 -32.79 -7.06 -49.14
C THR A 320 -32.83 -8.57 -49.38
N THR A 321 -34.02 -9.12 -49.60
CA THR A 321 -34.22 -10.53 -49.92
C THR A 321 -34.59 -10.69 -51.39
N THR A 322 -33.73 -11.34 -52.17
CA THR A 322 -33.93 -11.55 -53.61
C THR A 322 -34.12 -13.04 -53.90
N THR A 323 -35.27 -13.40 -54.47
CA THR A 323 -35.55 -14.79 -54.88
C THR A 323 -35.24 -14.95 -56.37
N ARG A 324 -34.48 -15.98 -56.74
CA ARG A 324 -34.12 -16.30 -58.13
C ARG A 324 -34.49 -17.73 -58.52
N ASP A 325 -34.76 -17.92 -59.80
CA ASP A 325 -35.05 -19.23 -60.40
C ASP A 325 -33.80 -20.01 -60.81
N LYS A 326 -34.01 -21.18 -61.43
CA LYS A 326 -32.94 -22.09 -61.88
C LYS A 326 -32.00 -21.49 -62.94
N GLU A 327 -32.45 -20.45 -63.66
CA GLU A 327 -31.73 -19.77 -64.74
C GLU A 327 -31.07 -18.48 -64.24
N GLY A 328 -31.23 -18.15 -62.95
CA GLY A 328 -30.71 -16.94 -62.32
C GLY A 328 -31.60 -15.71 -62.46
N SER A 329 -32.81 -15.87 -63.02
CA SER A 329 -33.77 -14.79 -63.20
C SER A 329 -34.43 -14.44 -61.88
N GLN A 330 -34.50 -13.14 -61.58
CA GLN A 330 -35.15 -12.62 -60.37
C GLN A 330 -36.67 -12.86 -60.44
N LEU A 331 -37.19 -13.66 -59.51
CA LEU A 331 -38.60 -13.95 -59.33
C LEU A 331 -39.31 -12.91 -58.45
N GLY A 332 -38.58 -12.32 -57.50
CA GLY A 332 -39.09 -11.32 -56.57
C GLY A 332 -37.99 -10.73 -55.71
N GLN A 333 -38.24 -9.53 -55.19
CA GLN A 333 -37.38 -8.85 -54.24
C GLN A 333 -38.22 -8.16 -53.18
N GLU A 334 -37.82 -8.32 -51.93
CA GLU A 334 -38.41 -7.70 -50.77
C GLU A 334 -37.33 -6.88 -50.06
N ILE A 335 -37.68 -5.66 -49.65
CA ILE A 335 -36.77 -4.75 -48.95
C ILE A 335 -37.44 -4.38 -47.63
N GLU A 336 -36.80 -4.76 -46.54
CA GLU A 336 -37.21 -4.41 -45.18
C GLU A 336 -36.24 -3.38 -44.61
N VAL A 337 -36.77 -2.26 -44.10
CA VAL A 337 -35.97 -1.17 -43.54
C VAL A 337 -36.39 -0.94 -42.10
N ILE A 338 -35.43 -1.00 -41.18
CA ILE A 338 -35.68 -0.73 -39.77
C ILE A 338 -35.69 0.80 -39.56
N SER A 339 -36.80 1.31 -39.06
CA SER A 339 -36.92 2.73 -38.70
C SER A 339 -36.28 2.97 -37.32
N THR A 340 -35.16 3.68 -37.31
CA THR A 340 -34.39 4.04 -36.10
C THR A 340 -34.22 5.57 -36.05
N THR A 341 -34.37 6.18 -34.87
CA THR A 341 -34.24 7.63 -34.68
C THR A 341 -33.41 7.94 -33.44
N VAL A 342 -32.91 9.18 -33.32
CA VAL A 342 -32.16 9.64 -32.14
C VAL A 342 -32.95 9.44 -30.84
N GLU A 343 -34.27 9.70 -30.85
CA GLU A 343 -35.14 9.59 -29.68
C GLU A 343 -35.45 8.14 -29.28
N LYS A 344 -35.41 7.22 -30.26
CA LYS A 344 -35.71 5.80 -30.08
C LYS A 344 -34.80 4.95 -30.98
N PRO A 345 -33.50 4.84 -30.64
CA PRO A 345 -32.57 4.05 -31.42
C PRO A 345 -32.85 2.56 -31.20
N VAL A 346 -32.79 1.78 -32.28
CA VAL A 346 -32.79 0.32 -32.16
C VAL A 346 -31.40 -0.13 -31.69
N LEU A 347 -31.34 -0.89 -30.60
CA LEU A 347 -30.09 -1.27 -29.95
C LEU A 347 -29.78 -2.75 -30.15
N ILE A 348 -28.54 -3.04 -30.54
CA ILE A 348 -27.91 -4.35 -30.38
C ILE A 348 -27.40 -4.43 -28.94
N LYS A 349 -28.01 -5.30 -28.13
CA LYS A 349 -27.62 -5.48 -26.73
C LYS A 349 -26.78 -6.73 -26.58
N THR A 350 -25.64 -6.66 -25.91
CA THR A 350 -24.84 -7.84 -25.56
C THR A 350 -24.11 -7.61 -24.22
N LYS A 351 -23.36 -8.60 -23.76
CA LYS A 351 -22.53 -8.50 -22.54
C LYS A 351 -21.07 -8.69 -22.89
N ALA A 352 -20.20 -7.88 -22.33
CA ALA A 352 -18.75 -7.98 -22.45
C ALA A 352 -18.15 -8.47 -21.14
N ALA A 353 -17.29 -9.49 -21.19
CA ALA A 353 -16.55 -9.91 -20.00
C ALA A 353 -15.43 -8.89 -19.69
N LEU A 354 -15.46 -8.26 -18.50
CA LEU A 354 -14.52 -7.17 -18.16
C LEU A 354 -13.06 -7.61 -18.16
N LYS A 355 -12.77 -8.84 -17.72
CA LYS A 355 -11.41 -9.40 -17.76
C LYS A 355 -10.82 -9.54 -19.17
N LYS A 356 -11.68 -9.62 -20.20
CA LYS A 356 -11.27 -9.70 -21.60
C LYS A 356 -11.27 -8.31 -22.28
N LEU A 357 -11.96 -7.34 -21.69
CA LEU A 357 -12.02 -5.97 -22.18
C LEU A 357 -10.73 -5.26 -21.77
N ALA A 358 -9.78 -5.13 -22.72
CA ALA A 358 -8.50 -4.49 -22.47
C ALA A 358 -8.43 -3.14 -23.18
N GLY A 359 -7.92 -2.16 -22.45
CA GLY A 359 -7.61 -0.84 -22.97
C GLY A 359 -6.17 -0.76 -23.48
N LYS A 360 -5.98 -0.04 -24.60
CA LYS A 360 -4.67 0.25 -25.20
C LYS A 360 -4.55 1.74 -25.49
N ILE A 361 -3.32 2.23 -25.45
CA ILE A 361 -3.00 3.60 -25.82
C ILE A 361 -2.00 3.56 -26.97
N ASP A 362 -2.37 4.14 -28.11
CA ASP A 362 -1.50 4.30 -29.28
C ASP A 362 -1.43 5.78 -29.70
N ALA A 363 -0.22 6.32 -29.76
CA ALA A 363 0.03 7.75 -30.04
C ALA A 363 -0.91 8.71 -29.27
N ASN A 364 -1.09 8.45 -27.96
CA ASN A 364 -1.97 9.19 -27.03
C ASN A 364 -3.48 9.01 -27.29
N THR A 365 -3.87 8.25 -28.30
CA THR A 365 -5.26 7.88 -28.54
C THR A 365 -5.58 6.64 -27.72
N VAL A 366 -6.69 6.71 -26.98
CA VAL A 366 -7.13 5.60 -26.13
C VAL A 366 -8.14 4.76 -26.89
N TYR A 367 -7.92 3.45 -26.87
CA TYR A 367 -8.80 2.48 -27.49
C TYR A 367 -9.24 1.43 -26.47
N ILE A 368 -10.49 1.00 -26.58
CA ILE A 368 -10.93 -0.30 -26.06
C ILE A 368 -10.85 -1.29 -27.23
N ASP A 369 -10.01 -2.32 -27.09
CA ASP A 369 -9.84 -3.34 -28.11
C ASP A 369 -10.70 -4.56 -27.74
N PRO A 370 -11.84 -4.77 -28.41
CA PRO A 370 -12.59 -5.99 -28.22
C PRO A 370 -11.86 -7.16 -28.87
N ALA A 371 -11.20 -7.98 -28.06
CA ALA A 371 -10.66 -9.25 -28.54
C ALA A 371 -11.79 -10.17 -29.02
N GLN A 372 -11.45 -11.12 -29.89
CA GLN A 372 -12.36 -12.21 -30.26
C GLN A 372 -12.86 -12.91 -28.98
N ASP A 373 -14.16 -13.22 -28.91
CA ASP A 373 -14.83 -13.80 -27.73
C ASP A 373 -14.94 -12.90 -26.48
N THR A 374 -14.70 -11.59 -26.60
CA THR A 374 -14.96 -10.63 -25.50
C THR A 374 -16.45 -10.49 -25.23
N PHE A 375 -17.25 -10.52 -26.30
CA PHE A 375 -18.70 -10.39 -26.24
C PHE A 375 -19.36 -11.76 -26.13
N MET A 376 -20.34 -11.85 -25.24
CA MET A 376 -21.20 -13.01 -25.10
C MET A 376 -22.30 -12.91 -26.16
N LEU A 377 -21.93 -13.23 -27.39
CA LEU A 377 -22.77 -13.13 -28.59
C LEU A 377 -24.02 -14.02 -28.55
N GLU A 378 -24.04 -15.00 -27.64
CA GLU A 378 -25.21 -15.84 -27.32
C GLU A 378 -26.38 -15.05 -26.74
N ASN A 379 -26.13 -13.81 -26.29
CA ASN A 379 -27.13 -12.91 -25.70
C ASN A 379 -27.33 -11.64 -26.54
N ILE A 380 -27.11 -11.68 -27.86
CA ILE A 380 -27.49 -10.55 -28.70
C ILE A 380 -29.02 -10.46 -28.76
N GLU A 381 -29.56 -9.43 -28.12
CA GLU A 381 -30.97 -9.08 -28.18
C GLU A 381 -31.11 -7.81 -29.03
N LEU A 382 -31.95 -7.87 -30.06
CA LEU A 382 -32.47 -6.68 -30.73
C LEU A 382 -33.80 -6.29 -30.10
N ASP A 383 -34.20 -5.03 -30.29
CA ASP A 383 -35.53 -4.57 -29.88
C ASP A 383 -36.61 -5.50 -30.48
N PRO A 384 -37.65 -5.91 -29.72
CA PRO A 384 -38.70 -6.82 -30.19
C PRO A 384 -39.45 -6.37 -31.46
N GLN A 385 -39.22 -5.15 -31.93
CA GLN A 385 -39.72 -4.64 -33.21
C GLN A 385 -38.93 -5.13 -34.45
N VAL A 386 -37.79 -5.79 -34.26
CA VAL A 386 -36.94 -6.28 -35.36
C VAL A 386 -37.26 -7.74 -35.72
N ASP A 387 -37.34 -8.04 -37.02
CA ASP A 387 -37.54 -9.40 -37.50
C ASP A 387 -36.42 -10.35 -37.05
N ILE A 388 -36.79 -11.57 -36.64
CA ILE A 388 -35.88 -12.59 -36.11
C ILE A 388 -34.80 -12.98 -37.13
N GLY A 389 -35.11 -12.92 -38.43
CA GLY A 389 -34.17 -13.16 -39.52
C GLY A 389 -33.02 -12.14 -39.52
N ILE A 390 -33.34 -10.85 -39.39
CA ILE A 390 -32.33 -9.78 -39.29
C ILE A 390 -31.48 -9.96 -38.04
N CYS A 391 -32.10 -10.30 -36.90
CA CYS A 391 -31.38 -10.60 -35.66
C CYS A 391 -30.31 -11.66 -35.87
N ASN A 392 -30.67 -12.79 -36.48
CA ASN A 392 -29.77 -13.93 -36.68
C ASN A 392 -28.57 -13.57 -37.57
N GLU A 393 -28.79 -12.81 -38.64
CA GLU A 393 -27.70 -12.38 -39.53
C GLU A 393 -26.72 -11.43 -38.85
N ILE A 394 -27.24 -10.47 -38.06
CA ILE A 394 -26.40 -9.56 -37.26
C ILE A 394 -25.58 -10.35 -36.22
N VAL A 395 -26.19 -11.32 -35.54
CA VAL A 395 -25.48 -12.20 -34.60
C VAL A 395 -24.36 -12.97 -35.30
N GLU A 396 -24.64 -13.56 -36.47
CA GLU A 396 -23.66 -14.32 -37.24
C GLU A 396 -22.51 -13.45 -37.77
N TYR A 397 -22.78 -12.20 -38.14
CA TYR A 397 -21.75 -11.23 -38.48
C TYR A 397 -20.80 -11.01 -37.30
N PHE A 398 -21.31 -10.67 -36.12
CA PHE A 398 -20.47 -10.40 -34.94
C PHE A 398 -19.75 -11.64 -34.40
N LYS A 399 -20.23 -12.86 -34.69
CA LYS A 399 -19.48 -14.09 -34.40
C LYS A 399 -18.27 -14.29 -35.30
N LYS A 400 -18.36 -13.86 -36.55
CA LYS A 400 -17.31 -14.08 -37.56
C LYS A 400 -16.32 -12.92 -37.64
N GLN A 401 -16.79 -11.70 -37.39
CA GLN A 401 -15.99 -10.49 -37.54
C GLN A 401 -15.52 -9.95 -36.19
N LYS A 402 -14.26 -9.52 -36.16
CA LYS A 402 -13.73 -8.76 -35.03
C LYS A 402 -14.30 -7.34 -35.10
N LEU A 403 -14.86 -6.86 -34.01
CA LEU A 403 -15.25 -5.46 -33.87
C LEU A 403 -14.02 -4.55 -34.01
N GLU A 404 -14.17 -3.43 -34.70
CA GLU A 404 -13.09 -2.44 -34.78
C GLU A 404 -12.75 -1.90 -33.38
N PRO A 405 -11.49 -1.56 -33.09
CA PRO A 405 -11.10 -0.94 -31.84
C PRO A 405 -11.87 0.37 -31.61
N TRP A 406 -12.43 0.54 -30.41
CA TRP A 406 -13.25 1.69 -30.08
C TRP A 406 -12.39 2.83 -29.59
N LYS A 407 -12.28 3.88 -30.39
CA LYS A 407 -11.57 5.10 -30.00
C LYS A 407 -12.36 5.84 -28.93
N LEU A 408 -11.80 5.96 -27.73
CA LEU A 408 -12.39 6.74 -26.65
C LEU A 408 -12.03 8.23 -26.72
N GLY A 409 -11.00 8.60 -27.48
CA GLY A 409 -10.52 9.97 -27.59
C GLY A 409 -9.02 10.06 -27.47
N THR A 410 -8.48 11.27 -27.52
CA THR A 410 -7.04 11.51 -27.39
C THR A 410 -6.72 12.09 -26.02
N LEU A 411 -5.84 11.43 -25.27
CA LEU A 411 -5.30 11.93 -24.00
C LEU A 411 -4.58 13.24 -24.26
N ARG A 412 -5.13 14.32 -23.73
CA ARG A 412 -4.49 15.63 -23.71
C ARG A 412 -3.56 15.74 -22.50
N PHE A 413 -2.43 15.04 -22.51
CA PHE A 413 -1.38 15.23 -21.51
C PHE A 413 -0.29 16.15 -22.04
N ASN A 414 0.21 17.05 -21.18
CA ASN A 414 1.34 17.93 -21.50
C ASN A 414 2.66 17.27 -21.03
N SER A 415 3.64 17.24 -21.94
CA SER A 415 5.07 16.98 -21.78
C SER A 415 5.53 15.54 -21.54
N ASP A 416 6.45 15.08 -22.41
CA ASP A 416 7.74 14.38 -22.23
C ASP A 416 7.98 13.38 -21.07
N ILE A 417 6.98 13.01 -20.28
CA ILE A 417 7.13 12.22 -19.04
C ILE A 417 6.74 10.76 -19.32
N ASP A 418 7.75 9.95 -19.62
CA ASP A 418 7.54 8.55 -20.04
C ASP A 418 6.91 7.66 -18.97
N PHE A 419 7.18 7.91 -17.68
CA PHE A 419 6.78 6.99 -16.60
C PHE A 419 5.30 7.08 -16.19
N LEU A 420 4.56 8.09 -16.65
CA LEU A 420 3.11 8.19 -16.46
C LEU A 420 2.33 7.89 -17.73
N LYS A 421 3.01 7.56 -18.83
CA LYS A 421 2.34 7.21 -20.07
C LYS A 421 1.66 5.85 -19.88
N PRO A 422 0.31 5.81 -19.85
CA PRO A 422 -0.39 4.54 -19.74
C PRO A 422 -0.08 3.71 -20.99
N ARG A 423 0.20 2.42 -20.81
CA ARG A 423 0.42 1.48 -21.91
C ARG A 423 -0.78 0.58 -22.12
N THR A 424 -1.23 -0.03 -21.03
CA THR A 424 -2.36 -0.93 -20.98
C THR A 424 -3.17 -0.68 -19.73
N PHE A 425 -4.47 -0.97 -19.82
CA PHE A 425 -5.34 -0.95 -18.65
C PHE A 425 -6.41 -2.03 -18.72
N GLN A 426 -6.87 -2.45 -17.54
CA GLN A 426 -7.86 -3.51 -17.34
C GLN A 426 -8.96 -3.04 -16.39
N PHE A 427 -10.13 -3.65 -16.52
CA PHE A 427 -11.31 -3.30 -15.73
C PHE A 427 -11.70 -4.40 -14.77
N GLN A 428 -12.20 -3.99 -13.60
CA GLN A 428 -12.89 -4.88 -12.69
C GLN A 428 -13.97 -4.12 -11.91
N THR A 429 -15.08 -4.77 -11.59
CA THR A 429 -16.11 -4.19 -10.72
C THR A 429 -16.11 -4.85 -9.35
N TYR A 430 -16.44 -4.08 -8.32
CA TYR A 430 -16.51 -4.54 -6.94
C TYR A 430 -17.83 -4.14 -6.31
N THR A 431 -18.47 -5.11 -5.67
CA THR A 431 -19.66 -4.89 -4.85
C THR A 431 -19.24 -4.73 -3.39
N PRO A 432 -19.77 -3.73 -2.66
CA PRO A 432 -19.45 -3.57 -1.25
C PRO A 432 -19.83 -4.82 -0.45
N PRO A 433 -19.13 -5.10 0.65
CA PRO A 433 -19.56 -6.12 1.61
C PRO A 433 -21.01 -5.86 2.05
N GLU A 434 -21.80 -6.92 2.28
CA GLU A 434 -23.23 -6.78 2.59
C GLU A 434 -23.48 -5.91 3.85
N SER A 435 -22.53 -5.92 4.81
CA SER A 435 -22.51 -5.04 6.00
C SER A 435 -22.45 -3.55 5.69
N ARG A 436 -21.99 -3.18 4.48
CA ARG A 436 -21.65 -1.81 4.07
C ARG A 436 -22.29 -1.39 2.75
N LYS A 437 -23.16 -2.23 2.19
CA LYS A 437 -23.83 -2.00 0.90
C LYS A 437 -24.67 -0.73 0.82
N GLN A 438 -25.14 -0.22 1.97
CA GLN A 438 -25.85 1.06 2.06
C GLN A 438 -24.92 2.25 2.30
N ASP A 439 -23.71 2.00 2.80
CA ASP A 439 -22.74 3.04 3.16
C ASP A 439 -21.77 3.32 2.01
N TRP A 440 -21.40 2.30 1.23
CA TRP A 440 -20.34 2.43 0.21
C TRP A 440 -20.87 2.20 -1.20
N PRO A 441 -20.35 2.93 -2.18
CA PRO A 441 -20.72 2.72 -3.57
C PRO A 441 -20.11 1.42 -4.10
N ALA A 442 -20.80 0.80 -5.04
CA ALA A 442 -20.18 -0.19 -5.90
C ALA A 442 -19.15 0.48 -6.81
N LEU A 443 -18.03 -0.20 -7.07
CA LEU A 443 -16.86 0.42 -7.69
C LEU A 443 -16.52 -0.21 -9.04
N LEU A 444 -16.15 0.63 -9.99
CA LEU A 444 -15.35 0.28 -11.16
C LEU A 444 -13.91 0.61 -10.85
N ALA A 445 -13.03 -0.38 -10.96
CA ALA A 445 -11.60 -0.20 -10.89
C ALA A 445 -10.96 -0.29 -12.27
N ILE A 446 -10.03 0.62 -12.53
CA ILE A 446 -9.19 0.67 -13.72
C ILE A 446 -7.75 0.47 -13.27
N TYR A 447 -7.18 -0.68 -13.63
CA TYR A 447 -5.81 -1.07 -13.32
C TYR A 447 -4.92 -0.69 -14.48
N THR A 448 -3.94 0.19 -14.26
CA THR A 448 -3.11 0.78 -15.31
C THR A 448 -1.65 0.44 -15.10
N LEU A 449 -0.97 0.07 -16.20
CA LEU A 449 0.49 -0.08 -16.26
C LEU A 449 1.08 1.07 -17.06
N THR A 450 2.13 1.68 -16.52
CA THR A 450 2.92 2.74 -17.13
C THR A 450 4.36 2.27 -17.31
N THR A 451 5.12 2.09 -16.23
CA THR A 451 6.51 1.62 -16.23
C THR A 451 6.62 0.13 -16.01
N THR A 452 5.77 -0.45 -15.17
CA THR A 452 5.82 -1.86 -14.80
C THR A 452 5.50 -2.74 -16.01
N PRO A 453 6.42 -3.63 -16.44
CA PRO A 453 6.36 -4.30 -17.74
C PRO A 453 5.21 -5.31 -17.85
N ASN A 454 4.87 -5.97 -16.74
CA ASN A 454 3.85 -7.00 -16.71
C ASN A 454 2.95 -6.81 -15.48
N PRO A 455 1.66 -7.16 -15.56
CA PRO A 455 0.80 -7.24 -14.40
C PRO A 455 1.40 -8.12 -13.29
N PRO A 456 1.06 -7.88 -12.01
CA PRO A 456 1.46 -8.75 -10.91
C PRO A 456 0.99 -10.19 -11.14
N THR A 457 1.75 -11.17 -10.65
CA THR A 457 1.50 -12.60 -10.88
C THR A 457 0.16 -13.09 -10.32
N TYR A 458 -0.34 -12.46 -9.26
CA TYR A 458 -1.65 -12.74 -8.67
C TYR A 458 -2.80 -11.98 -9.36
N GLY A 459 -2.51 -11.09 -10.31
CA GLY A 459 -3.50 -10.36 -11.10
C GLY A 459 -4.24 -9.26 -10.33
N MET A 460 -5.45 -8.94 -10.78
CA MET A 460 -6.33 -7.99 -10.10
C MET A 460 -7.01 -8.66 -8.90
N ARG A 461 -7.15 -7.91 -7.80
CA ARG A 461 -7.79 -8.37 -6.57
C ARG A 461 -9.22 -8.83 -6.83
N HIS A 462 -9.70 -9.90 -6.21
CA HIS A 462 -11.09 -10.36 -6.45
C HIS A 462 -12.14 -9.70 -5.56
N ILE A 463 -11.77 -9.39 -4.31
CA ILE A 463 -12.65 -8.77 -3.31
C ILE A 463 -11.86 -7.82 -2.43
N TRP A 464 -12.54 -6.79 -1.93
CA TRP A 464 -12.00 -5.87 -0.93
C TRP A 464 -12.68 -6.14 0.40
N PRO A 465 -11.93 -6.25 1.52
CA PRO A 465 -12.53 -6.36 2.84
C PRO A 465 -13.09 -5.00 3.27
N ASP A 466 -13.89 -5.02 4.33
CA ASP A 466 -14.39 -3.80 4.96
C ASP A 466 -13.26 -2.81 5.33
N ALA A 467 -12.14 -3.29 5.86
CA ALA A 467 -11.08 -2.40 6.34
C ALA A 467 -10.25 -1.74 5.23
N ALA A 468 -10.30 -2.23 4.00
CA ALA A 468 -9.47 -1.74 2.91
C ALA A 468 -10.31 -1.30 1.71
N TRP A 469 -11.60 -1.04 1.92
CA TRP A 469 -12.47 -0.59 0.85
C TRP A 469 -11.93 0.74 0.28
N PRO A 470 -11.66 0.82 -1.03
CA PRO A 470 -10.79 1.86 -1.57
C PRO A 470 -11.48 3.22 -1.76
N VAL A 471 -12.80 3.31 -1.59
CA VAL A 471 -13.57 4.56 -1.71
C VAL A 471 -14.69 4.57 -0.66
N SER A 472 -14.68 5.51 0.29
CA SER A 472 -15.74 5.66 1.29
C SER A 472 -17.02 6.30 0.74
N ALA A 473 -18.08 6.36 1.56
CA ALA A 473 -19.32 7.09 1.28
C ALA A 473 -19.11 8.56 0.90
N ASP A 474 -18.04 9.17 1.42
CA ASP A 474 -17.76 10.60 1.31
C ASP A 474 -17.21 11.03 -0.07
N PHE A 475 -16.88 10.07 -0.95
CA PHE A 475 -16.26 10.34 -2.24
C PHE A 475 -16.84 9.42 -3.33
N ASP A 476 -16.97 9.93 -4.55
CA ASP A 476 -17.36 9.09 -5.69
C ASP A 476 -16.17 8.40 -6.37
N ALA A 477 -14.94 8.88 -6.15
CA ALA A 477 -13.74 8.35 -6.79
C ALA A 477 -12.47 8.44 -5.94
N ALA A 478 -11.51 7.56 -6.23
CA ALA A 478 -10.15 7.63 -5.69
C ALA A 478 -9.14 7.12 -6.72
N VAL A 479 -8.00 7.80 -6.85
CA VAL A 479 -6.89 7.38 -7.72
C VAL A 479 -5.67 7.11 -6.86
N TYR A 480 -5.18 5.87 -6.92
CA TYR A 480 -4.02 5.41 -6.16
C TYR A 480 -2.81 5.28 -7.08
N PHE A 481 -1.70 5.91 -6.69
CA PHE A 481 -0.40 5.80 -7.32
C PHE A 481 0.52 4.98 -6.45
N SER A 482 1.17 3.97 -7.03
CA SER A 482 2.00 3.05 -6.26
C SER A 482 3.18 3.78 -5.63
N ALA A 483 3.53 3.38 -4.40
CA ALA A 483 4.72 3.91 -3.75
C ALA A 483 5.96 3.73 -4.65
N ASP A 484 6.10 2.60 -5.32
CA ASP A 484 7.23 2.30 -6.21
C ASP A 484 7.35 3.35 -7.33
N LEU A 485 6.24 3.66 -8.01
CA LEU A 485 6.19 4.66 -9.08
C LEU A 485 6.58 6.05 -8.56
N LEU A 486 6.03 6.46 -7.42
CA LEU A 486 6.23 7.80 -6.84
C LEU A 486 7.64 8.02 -6.34
N TRP A 487 8.15 7.08 -5.54
CA TRP A 487 9.46 7.24 -4.91
C TRP A 487 10.56 7.26 -5.93
N GLU A 488 10.52 6.39 -6.93
CA GLU A 488 11.56 6.24 -7.95
C GLU A 488 11.58 7.38 -8.96
N ASN A 489 10.42 7.90 -9.35
CA ASN A 489 10.31 8.84 -10.47
C ASN A 489 10.08 10.30 -10.06
N GLU A 490 9.53 10.56 -8.87
CA GLU A 490 9.18 11.93 -8.43
C GLU A 490 9.93 12.34 -7.18
N ILE A 491 9.86 11.54 -6.11
CA ILE A 491 10.34 11.97 -4.80
C ILE A 491 11.87 11.97 -4.75
N ILE A 492 12.55 10.90 -5.18
CA ILE A 492 14.02 10.91 -5.12
C ILE A 492 14.65 11.90 -6.08
N PRO A 493 14.18 12.12 -7.33
CA PRO A 493 14.75 13.15 -8.17
C PRO A 493 14.56 14.54 -7.57
N ALA A 494 13.37 14.85 -7.03
CA ALA A 494 13.09 16.12 -6.36
C ALA A 494 13.97 16.35 -5.12
N VAL A 495 14.21 15.30 -4.33
CA VAL A 495 15.14 15.38 -3.19
C VAL A 495 16.58 15.54 -3.66
N LYS A 496 17.02 14.78 -4.68
CA LYS A 496 18.40 14.86 -5.21
C LYS A 496 18.74 16.18 -5.89
N GLU A 497 17.75 16.89 -6.43
CA GLU A 497 17.93 18.24 -6.96
C GLU A 497 18.41 19.21 -5.87
N GLN A 498 17.98 19.00 -4.62
CA GLN A 498 18.31 19.87 -3.48
C GLN A 498 19.40 19.26 -2.57
N ILE A 499 19.43 17.93 -2.46
CA ILE A 499 20.34 17.16 -1.60
C ILE A 499 20.94 16.01 -2.42
N SER A 500 22.03 16.31 -3.13
CA SER A 500 22.62 15.42 -4.14
C SER A 500 23.10 14.07 -3.63
N ASP A 501 23.38 13.95 -2.33
CA ASP A 501 23.87 12.76 -1.66
C ASP A 501 22.76 11.92 -1.00
N ALA A 502 21.49 12.26 -1.21
CA ALA A 502 20.35 11.48 -0.75
C ALA A 502 20.22 10.12 -1.46
N GLU A 503 19.85 9.08 -0.71
CA GLU A 503 19.63 7.72 -1.23
C GLU A 503 18.27 7.17 -0.81
N ILE A 504 17.54 6.54 -1.75
CA ILE A 504 16.38 5.72 -1.40
C ILE A 504 16.85 4.42 -0.77
N ILE A 505 16.27 4.09 0.37
CA ILE A 505 16.30 2.76 0.96
C ILE A 505 14.88 2.21 0.93
N LYS A 506 14.67 1.15 0.14
CA LYS A 506 13.46 0.32 0.24
C LYS A 506 13.74 -0.79 1.26
N ASN A 507 13.03 -0.78 2.37
CA ASN A 507 13.16 -1.83 3.37
C ASN A 507 12.58 -3.14 2.80
N SER A 508 13.43 -4.15 2.57
CA SER A 508 13.03 -5.41 1.94
C SER A 508 12.05 -6.26 2.75
N LYS A 509 11.85 -5.96 4.04
CA LYS A 509 10.88 -6.63 4.91
C LYS A 509 9.53 -5.92 4.95
N THR A 510 9.53 -4.59 4.96
CA THR A 510 8.29 -3.80 5.11
C THR A 510 7.79 -3.19 3.80
N ASN A 511 8.60 -3.21 2.74
CA ASN A 511 8.39 -2.50 1.47
C ASN A 511 8.14 -0.99 1.63
N LEU A 512 8.53 -0.42 2.78
CA LEU A 512 8.47 1.02 3.01
C LEU A 512 9.72 1.68 2.46
N TYR A 513 9.50 2.84 1.85
CA TYR A 513 10.54 3.70 1.32
C TYR A 513 10.95 4.73 2.36
N TYR A 514 12.26 4.94 2.46
CA TYR A 514 12.85 6.02 3.23
C TYR A 514 13.93 6.66 2.38
N VAL A 515 14.06 7.97 2.43
CA VAL A 515 15.27 8.63 1.93
C VAL A 515 16.18 8.88 3.11
N GLN A 516 17.38 8.31 3.02
CA GLN A 516 18.45 8.55 3.97
C GLN A 516 19.37 9.64 3.42
N LEU A 517 19.66 10.65 4.23
CA LEU A 517 20.64 11.66 3.89
C LEU A 517 22.04 11.14 4.19
N LYS A 518 23.02 11.42 3.32
CA LYS A 518 24.41 11.01 3.56
C LYS A 518 25.27 12.20 4.00
N GLY A 519 26.50 11.87 4.35
CA GLY A 519 27.51 12.84 4.76
C GLY A 519 27.54 13.08 6.26
N SER A 520 28.58 13.80 6.66
CA SER A 520 28.74 14.30 8.03
C SER A 520 29.38 15.68 7.97
N THR A 521 29.22 16.44 9.05
CA THR A 521 29.82 17.77 9.18
C THR A 521 30.41 17.95 10.57
N GLU A 522 31.56 18.62 10.65
CA GLU A 522 32.19 18.96 11.92
C GLU A 522 31.44 20.14 12.54
N VAL A 523 30.63 19.88 13.57
CA VAL A 523 29.83 20.90 14.27
C VAL A 523 30.59 21.56 15.42
N CYS A 524 31.69 20.94 15.88
CA CYS A 524 32.56 21.52 16.88
C CYS A 524 34.00 21.08 16.68
N ASN A 525 34.94 22.02 16.84
CA ASN A 525 36.37 21.76 16.84
C ASN A 525 37.07 22.72 17.82
N GLN A 526 36.95 22.38 19.11
CA GLN A 526 37.48 23.22 20.18
C GLN A 526 38.90 22.78 20.54
N LYS A 527 39.85 23.71 20.48
CA LYS A 527 41.22 23.47 20.97
C LYS A 527 41.24 23.40 22.49
N VAL A 528 41.96 22.42 23.01
CA VAL A 528 42.06 22.08 24.44
C VAL A 528 43.52 22.05 24.82
N GLN A 529 43.93 22.91 25.75
CA GLN A 529 45.31 22.92 26.25
C GLN A 529 45.41 22.01 27.48
N ILE A 530 46.21 20.96 27.38
CA ILE A 530 46.40 19.93 28.42
C ILE A 530 47.85 19.90 28.84
N LYS A 531 48.11 19.83 30.15
CA LYS A 531 49.45 19.70 30.70
C LYS A 531 49.86 18.22 30.69
N GLN A 532 51.04 17.93 30.16
CA GLN A 532 51.63 16.59 30.17
C GLN A 532 53.00 16.63 30.87
N GLY A 533 53.18 15.81 31.90
CA GLY A 533 54.41 15.75 32.68
C GLY A 533 54.12 15.57 34.16
N TRP A 534 54.84 16.29 34.99
CA TRP A 534 54.79 16.17 36.45
C TRP A 534 54.29 17.47 37.05
N GLN A 535 53.39 17.36 38.04
CA GLN A 535 52.80 18.53 38.68
C GLN A 535 53.80 19.20 39.63
N VAL A 536 54.62 18.42 40.34
CA VAL A 536 55.66 18.95 41.23
C VAL A 536 56.73 19.66 40.40
N ASN A 537 57.12 20.86 40.83
CA ASN A 537 58.08 21.77 40.17
C ASN A 537 57.66 22.33 38.80
N ASN A 538 56.37 22.27 38.41
CA ASN A 538 55.88 22.72 37.10
C ASN A 538 56.62 22.06 35.90
N ASN A 539 57.10 20.83 36.08
CA ASN A 539 57.81 20.10 35.03
C ASN A 539 56.83 19.42 34.06
N TYR A 540 56.07 20.23 33.32
CA TYR A 540 55.13 19.77 32.31
C TYR A 540 55.23 20.60 31.03
N LYS A 541 54.88 19.98 29.89
CA LYS A 541 54.64 20.66 28.62
C LYS A 541 53.14 20.86 28.41
N ILE A 542 52.76 21.92 27.69
CA ILE A 542 51.38 22.10 27.25
C ILE A 542 51.24 21.43 25.88
N VAL A 543 50.29 20.51 25.77
CA VAL A 543 49.88 19.86 24.52
C VAL A 543 48.52 20.41 24.12
N THR A 544 48.32 20.64 22.83
CA THR A 544 47.03 21.09 22.29
C THR A 544 46.33 19.88 21.68
N GLU A 545 45.21 19.49 22.28
CA GLU A 545 44.31 18.47 21.75
C GLU A 545 43.05 19.14 21.18
N HIS A 546 42.23 18.37 20.46
CA HIS A 546 41.00 18.86 19.85
C HIS A 546 39.79 18.07 20.36
N ALA A 547 38.78 18.77 20.87
CA ALA A 547 37.46 18.22 21.11
C ALA A 547 36.63 18.42 19.84
N ARG A 548 36.48 17.35 19.06
CA ARG A 548 35.75 17.35 17.79
C ARG A 548 34.40 16.67 17.97
N VAL A 549 33.38 17.21 17.31
CA VAL A 549 32.07 16.58 17.20
C VAL A 549 31.68 16.59 15.74
N ASN A 550 31.43 15.41 15.18
CA ASN A 550 30.87 15.25 13.86
C ASN A 550 29.40 14.89 13.98
N PHE A 551 28.56 15.60 13.24
CA PHE A 551 27.16 15.25 13.10
C PHE A 551 26.96 14.47 11.80
N SER A 552 26.41 13.26 11.92
CA SER A 552 26.06 12.42 10.77
C SER A 552 24.64 12.76 10.31
N PHE A 553 24.44 12.93 9.01
CA PHE A 553 23.10 13.09 8.44
C PHE A 553 22.40 11.74 8.18
N ALA A 554 23.10 10.61 8.38
CA ALA A 554 22.60 9.26 8.11
C ALA A 554 21.36 8.89 8.93
N ASP A 555 21.12 9.56 10.05
CA ASP A 555 19.99 9.27 10.94
C ASP A 555 18.80 10.22 10.67
N ILE A 556 18.84 10.98 9.57
CA ILE A 556 17.72 11.78 9.08
C ILE A 556 16.99 10.99 7.98
N TYR A 557 15.71 10.76 8.19
CA TYR A 557 14.86 9.98 7.30
C TYR A 557 13.67 10.80 6.81
N LEU A 558 13.43 10.72 5.50
CA LEU A 558 12.20 11.20 4.87
C LEU A 558 11.33 10.00 4.50
N ARG A 559 10.05 10.00 4.90
CA ARG A 559 9.10 8.91 4.61
C ARG A 559 7.67 9.43 4.48
N PHE A 560 6.78 8.62 3.92
CA PHE A 560 5.35 8.91 4.01
C PHE A 560 4.80 8.60 5.40
N ASN A 561 3.97 9.51 5.88
CA ASN A 561 3.00 9.32 6.95
C ASN A 561 1.60 9.40 6.31
N LEU A 562 0.58 8.90 7.02
CA LEU A 562 -0.78 8.72 6.51
C LEU A 562 -1.34 9.87 5.68
N SER A 563 -1.09 11.11 6.09
CA SER A 563 -1.59 12.32 5.44
C SER A 563 -0.50 13.28 4.97
N ALA A 564 0.78 12.93 5.13
CA ALA A 564 1.87 13.88 5.04
C ALA A 564 3.17 13.22 4.64
N LEU A 565 4.11 14.00 4.13
CA LEU A 565 5.50 13.60 4.07
C LEU A 565 6.16 13.98 5.41
N GLN A 566 6.87 13.03 6.01
CA GLN A 566 7.50 13.16 7.31
C GLN A 566 9.01 13.17 7.16
N LEU A 567 9.65 14.18 7.77
CA LEU A 567 11.08 14.25 7.97
C LEU A 567 11.38 14.08 9.46
N GLU A 568 12.10 13.02 9.83
CA GLU A 568 12.42 12.71 11.21
C GLU A 568 13.91 12.41 11.42
N CYS A 569 14.38 12.69 12.63
CA CYS A 569 15.68 12.28 13.12
C CYS A 569 15.55 11.77 14.54
N ASN A 570 16.16 10.63 14.83
CA ASN A 570 16.35 10.11 16.18
C ASN A 570 17.71 9.42 16.24
N ALA A 571 18.73 10.21 16.53
CA ALA A 571 20.12 9.79 16.48
C ALA A 571 20.77 9.88 17.86
N ASP A 572 21.50 8.84 18.25
CA ASP A 572 22.38 8.84 19.41
C ASP A 572 23.80 8.46 18.95
N TRP A 573 24.81 9.23 19.36
CA TRP A 573 26.20 8.92 19.04
C TRP A 573 27.18 9.34 20.12
N ILE A 574 28.41 8.84 20.04
CA ILE A 574 29.46 9.03 21.04
C ILE A 574 30.67 9.67 20.40
N GLU A 575 31.22 10.71 21.03
CA GLU A 575 32.51 11.30 20.66
C GLU A 575 33.47 11.32 21.86
N GLN A 576 34.77 11.24 21.59
CA GLN A 576 35.79 11.23 22.64
C GLN A 576 36.36 12.62 22.88
N PHE A 577 36.23 13.11 24.11
CA PHE A 577 36.73 14.43 24.50
C PHE A 577 38.00 14.30 25.33
N PRO A 578 39.04 15.10 25.03
CA PRO A 578 40.27 15.04 25.80
C PRO A 578 40.09 15.80 27.13
N TYR A 579 40.66 15.27 28.21
CA TYR A 579 40.68 15.90 29.54
C TYR A 579 42.04 15.75 30.22
N GLN A 580 42.26 16.56 31.27
CA GLN A 580 43.46 16.46 32.09
C GLN A 580 43.34 15.27 33.05
N LYS A 581 44.00 14.16 32.72
CA LYS A 581 44.12 13.02 33.63
C LYS A 581 45.23 13.29 34.64
N SER A 582 44.88 13.15 35.90
CA SER A 582 45.79 13.26 37.04
C SER A 582 45.92 11.90 37.70
N THR A 583 47.09 11.28 37.60
CA THR A 583 47.36 9.99 38.23
C THR A 583 48.29 10.21 39.42
N PRO A 584 47.82 10.04 40.67
CA PRO A 584 48.69 10.17 41.83
C PRO A 584 49.75 9.07 41.78
N LEU A 585 51.01 9.44 41.95
CA LEU A 585 52.10 8.50 42.15
C LEU A 585 52.43 8.49 43.64
N TYR A 586 52.30 7.32 44.26
CA TYR A 586 52.71 7.13 45.64
C TYR A 586 54.10 6.49 45.66
N ASP A 587 55.13 7.33 45.74
CA ASP A 587 56.49 6.93 46.09
C ASP A 587 56.76 7.37 47.55
N PRO A 588 57.30 6.48 48.42
CA PRO A 588 57.68 6.83 49.80
C PRO A 588 58.61 8.05 49.95
N TRP A 589 59.28 8.47 48.87
CA TRP A 589 60.27 9.54 48.87
C TRP A 589 59.86 10.77 48.05
N CYS A 590 58.79 10.69 47.24
CA CYS A 590 58.20 11.82 46.53
C CYS A 590 56.71 11.59 46.21
N ALA A 591 55.82 12.44 46.75
CA ALA A 591 54.44 12.49 46.29
C ALA A 591 54.36 13.43 45.07
N ASP A 592 53.96 12.89 43.92
CA ASP A 592 53.75 13.68 42.70
C ASP A 592 52.48 13.22 41.98
N VAL A 593 51.98 14.06 41.08
CA VAL A 593 50.84 13.77 40.22
C VAL A 593 51.33 13.76 38.79
N LYS A 594 51.25 12.60 38.15
CA LYS A 594 51.51 12.49 36.72
C LYS A 594 50.31 13.07 35.96
N LEU A 595 50.59 14.11 35.18
CA LEU A 595 49.65 14.77 34.30
C LEU A 595 49.76 14.16 32.89
N SER A 596 48.64 13.69 32.34
CA SER A 596 48.56 13.16 30.98
C SER A 596 47.21 13.51 30.32
N THR A 597 47.11 13.33 29.00
CA THR A 597 45.82 13.37 28.32
C THR A 597 45.03 12.11 28.67
N GLY A 598 43.80 12.29 29.15
CA GLY A 598 42.77 11.26 29.18
C GLY A 598 41.71 11.53 28.12
N TRP A 599 40.92 10.52 27.79
CA TRP A 599 39.78 10.62 26.89
C TRP A 599 38.54 10.08 27.60
N ASP A 600 37.44 10.83 27.57
CA ASP A 600 36.16 10.39 28.09
C ASP A 600 35.10 10.50 26.99
N ASP A 601 34.19 9.53 26.99
CA ASP A 601 33.10 9.44 26.04
C ASP A 601 32.00 10.46 26.39
N VAL A 602 31.56 11.20 25.38
CA VAL A 602 30.46 12.16 25.45
C VAL A 602 29.35 11.66 24.54
N ASN A 603 28.17 11.45 25.11
CA ASN A 603 26.99 11.04 24.35
C ASN A 603 26.26 12.28 23.85
N PHE A 604 25.85 12.24 22.60
CA PHE A 604 25.01 13.23 21.96
C PHE A 604 23.74 12.56 21.50
N SER A 605 22.63 13.29 21.57
CA SER A 605 21.39 12.89 20.92
C SER A 605 20.80 14.02 20.12
N CYS A 606 20.14 13.69 19.01
CA CYS A 606 19.43 14.63 18.14
C CYS A 606 18.05 14.07 17.80
N GLN A 607 17.01 14.87 18.04
CA GLN A 607 15.64 14.50 17.76
C GLN A 607 14.86 15.63 17.12
N PHE A 608 14.12 15.31 16.06
CA PHE A 608 13.02 16.14 15.55
C PHE A 608 12.06 15.33 14.71
N ASN A 609 10.86 15.88 14.55
CA ASN A 609 9.83 15.33 13.69
C ASN A 609 9.08 16.50 13.02
N SER A 610 9.10 16.55 11.69
CA SER A 610 8.44 17.57 10.90
C SER A 610 7.56 16.92 9.83
N LEU A 611 6.41 17.52 9.57
CA LEU A 611 5.40 17.03 8.64
C LEU A 611 5.05 18.14 7.66
N THR A 612 4.87 17.76 6.40
CA THR A 612 4.33 18.64 5.36
C THR A 612 3.19 17.92 4.63
N ASN A 613 2.04 18.59 4.55
CA ASN A 613 0.85 18.02 3.92
C ASN A 613 0.88 18.28 2.41
N PRO A 614 0.44 17.33 1.57
CA PRO A 614 0.30 17.56 0.14
C PRO A 614 -0.79 18.60 -0.15
N LYS A 615 -0.58 19.41 -1.18
CA LYS A 615 -1.56 20.33 -1.74
C LYS A 615 -1.76 20.00 -3.21
N ILE A 616 -3.02 20.01 -3.66
CA ILE A 616 -3.38 19.92 -5.07
C ILE A 616 -3.73 21.29 -5.61
N ASP A 617 -3.17 21.66 -6.75
CA ASP A 617 -3.72 22.75 -7.55
C ASP A 617 -4.94 22.23 -8.32
N HIS A 618 -6.12 22.83 -8.16
CA HIS A 618 -7.35 22.28 -8.75
C HIS A 618 -7.43 22.44 -10.29
N ASP A 619 -6.62 23.34 -10.85
CA ASP A 619 -6.59 23.67 -12.27
C ASP A 619 -5.52 22.86 -13.01
N SER A 620 -4.28 22.87 -12.52
CA SER A 620 -3.15 22.13 -13.08
C SER A 620 -3.09 20.67 -12.60
N LEU A 621 -3.74 20.35 -11.47
CA LEU A 621 -3.67 19.06 -10.78
C LEU A 621 -2.27 18.68 -10.30
N GLU A 622 -1.35 19.66 -10.20
CA GLU A 622 -0.01 19.48 -9.66
C GLU A 622 -0.07 19.29 -8.14
N ILE A 623 0.83 18.45 -7.62
CA ILE A 623 0.90 18.11 -6.20
C ILE A 623 2.19 18.67 -5.61
N THR A 624 2.06 19.45 -4.55
CA THR A 624 3.19 20.10 -3.87
C THR A 624 3.21 19.81 -2.39
N PHE A 625 4.41 19.69 -1.82
CA PHE A 625 4.66 19.63 -0.39
C PHE A 625 5.43 20.88 0.02
N ASP A 626 4.88 21.65 0.96
CA ASP A 626 5.55 22.85 1.47
C ASP A 626 6.90 22.50 2.11
N ALA A 627 7.77 23.51 2.22
CA ALA A 627 9.05 23.37 2.90
C ALA A 627 8.88 22.92 4.36
N PHE A 628 9.75 22.01 4.79
CA PHE A 628 9.75 21.52 6.18
C PHE A 628 10.13 22.62 7.17
N ALA A 629 9.29 22.82 8.17
CA ALA A 629 9.63 23.58 9.37
C ALA A 629 10.22 22.63 10.41
N ILE A 630 11.54 22.67 10.62
CA ILE A 630 12.25 21.83 11.58
C ILE A 630 12.66 22.62 12.81
N ASN A 631 12.63 21.96 13.97
CA ASN A 631 13.17 22.49 15.22
C ASN A 631 13.96 21.39 15.95
N PRO A 632 15.22 21.13 15.54
CA PRO A 632 16.04 20.08 16.13
C PRO A 632 16.31 20.31 17.62
N GLU A 633 16.10 19.26 18.42
CA GLU A 633 16.53 19.19 19.81
C GLU A 633 17.81 18.37 19.90
N VAL A 634 18.90 19.01 20.31
CA VAL A 634 20.21 18.38 20.47
C VAL A 634 20.58 18.38 21.95
N ASN A 635 20.84 17.20 22.50
CA ASN A 635 21.22 17.01 23.90
C ASN A 635 22.62 16.41 24.02
N THR A 636 23.25 16.66 25.18
CA THR A 636 24.58 16.13 25.50
C THR A 636 24.57 15.55 26.91
N PHE A 637 25.15 14.35 27.05
CA PHE A 637 25.24 13.62 28.33
C PHE A 637 26.67 13.13 28.58
N TYR A 638 27.12 13.29 29.83
CA TYR A 638 28.47 12.95 30.27
C TYR A 638 28.41 11.91 31.39
N SER A 639 29.18 10.83 31.28
CA SER A 639 29.15 9.72 32.25
C SER A 639 30.03 9.95 33.49
N LYS A 640 30.95 10.92 33.46
CA LYS A 640 31.89 11.20 34.56
C LYS A 640 32.02 12.70 34.84
N GLU A 641 32.05 13.05 36.13
CA GLU A 641 32.24 14.42 36.64
C GLU A 641 33.66 14.98 36.39
N ASN A 642 34.58 14.20 35.83
CA ASN A 642 36.00 14.60 35.64
C ASN A 642 36.26 15.39 34.34
N ILE A 643 35.21 15.71 33.58
CA ILE A 643 35.34 16.42 32.32
C ILE A 643 35.40 17.92 32.63
N TRP A 644 36.61 18.48 32.49
CA TRP A 644 36.90 19.91 32.25
C TRP A 644 36.81 20.95 33.37
N THR A 645 37.81 21.84 33.41
CA THR A 645 37.88 23.10 34.18
C THR A 645 37.53 24.35 33.34
N GLY A 646 37.22 24.19 32.04
CA GLY A 646 36.69 25.23 31.16
C GLY A 646 35.17 25.12 31.02
N SER A 647 34.50 26.23 30.66
CA SER A 647 33.04 26.38 30.63
C SER A 647 32.36 25.36 29.70
N LEU A 648 32.11 24.13 30.18
CA LEU A 648 31.34 23.06 29.53
C LEU A 648 30.04 23.57 28.91
N SER A 649 29.39 24.52 29.57
CA SER A 649 28.18 25.20 29.10
C SER A 649 28.36 25.90 27.75
N LYS A 650 29.54 26.48 27.46
CA LYS A 650 29.82 27.16 26.18
C LYS A 650 30.07 26.17 25.04
N VAL A 651 30.77 25.07 25.31
CA VAL A 651 30.98 24.02 24.32
C VAL A 651 29.67 23.31 24.02
N LYS A 652 28.88 23.01 25.04
CA LYS A 652 27.52 22.46 24.90
C LYS A 652 26.66 23.36 24.01
N GLN A 653 26.57 24.65 24.33
CA GLN A 653 25.75 25.57 23.53
C GLN A 653 26.27 25.70 22.10
N SER A 654 27.58 25.79 21.89
CA SER A 654 28.15 25.86 20.54
C SER A 654 27.89 24.61 19.72
N VAL A 655 27.96 23.40 20.32
CA VAL A 655 27.64 22.16 19.61
C VAL A 655 26.16 22.16 19.22
N ILE A 656 25.28 22.51 20.15
CA ILE A 656 23.83 22.58 19.90
C ILE A 656 23.54 23.57 18.76
N ASP A 657 24.01 24.80 18.87
CA ASP A 657 23.74 25.85 17.87
C ASP A 657 24.29 25.49 16.49
N ASN A 658 25.50 24.95 16.41
CA ASN A 658 26.12 24.56 15.15
C ASN A 658 25.46 23.31 14.53
N ALA A 659 25.04 22.34 15.36
CA ALA A 659 24.29 21.18 14.88
C ALA A 659 22.92 21.58 14.35
N LYS A 660 22.18 22.42 15.09
CA LYS A 660 20.90 22.98 14.63
C LYS A 660 21.08 23.71 13.29
N LYS A 661 22.06 24.61 13.21
CA LYS A 661 22.39 25.35 11.99
C LYS A 661 22.75 24.43 10.83
N ALA A 662 23.58 23.41 11.05
CA ALA A 662 23.97 22.48 10.00
C ALA A 662 22.80 21.64 9.48
N ILE A 663 21.89 21.22 10.36
CA ILE A 663 20.66 20.53 9.97
C ILE A 663 19.79 21.50 9.16
N GLU A 664 19.55 22.72 9.66
CA GLU A 664 18.82 23.76 8.95
C GLU A 664 19.41 24.04 7.57
N GLU A 665 20.72 24.22 7.42
CA GLU A 665 21.34 24.44 6.11
C GLU A 665 21.21 23.24 5.16
N LYS A 666 21.16 22.01 5.69
CA LYS A 666 21.07 20.78 4.89
C LYS A 666 19.65 20.45 4.44
N VAL A 667 18.63 20.73 5.28
CA VAL A 667 17.24 20.29 5.02
C VAL A 667 16.19 21.40 5.06
N SER A 668 16.49 22.58 5.63
CA SER A 668 15.56 23.72 5.62
C SER A 668 15.42 24.26 4.20
N GLY A 669 14.18 24.32 3.71
CA GLY A 669 13.88 24.67 2.34
C GLY A 669 13.72 23.48 1.39
N LEU A 670 13.85 22.24 1.87
CA LEU A 670 13.47 21.05 1.09
C LEU A 670 11.97 21.14 0.75
N ASN A 671 11.68 21.52 -0.49
CA ASN A 671 10.33 21.56 -1.07
C ASN A 671 10.24 20.46 -2.10
N ILE A 672 9.22 19.61 -2.00
CA ILE A 672 9.02 18.52 -2.95
C ILE A 672 7.81 18.87 -3.80
N ASN A 673 8.08 19.14 -5.08
CA ASN A 673 7.06 19.36 -6.08
C ASN A 673 7.01 18.13 -6.99
N LEU A 674 5.86 17.44 -7.00
CA LEU A 674 5.60 16.34 -7.92
C LEU A 674 5.18 16.92 -9.27
N LYS A 675 6.09 17.69 -9.89
CA LYS A 675 5.87 18.52 -11.09
C LYS A 675 5.35 17.69 -12.26
N THR A 676 5.67 16.40 -12.27
CA THR A 676 5.40 15.52 -13.40
C THR A 676 4.20 14.62 -13.19
N MET A 677 3.34 14.85 -12.18
CA MET A 677 2.09 14.13 -11.96
C MET A 677 0.84 14.88 -12.46
N PRO A 678 0.62 15.08 -13.78
CA PRO A 678 -0.70 15.44 -14.24
C PRO A 678 -1.59 14.20 -14.06
N MET A 679 -2.40 14.21 -13.01
CA MET A 679 -3.56 13.31 -12.81
C MET A 679 -4.27 12.96 -14.13
N PHE A 680 -4.30 13.93 -15.05
CA PHE A 680 -4.98 13.88 -16.33
C PHE A 680 -4.67 12.64 -17.19
N ALA A 681 -3.44 12.13 -17.22
CA ALA A 681 -3.07 11.05 -18.15
C ALA A 681 -3.64 9.67 -17.76
N VAL A 682 -3.68 9.38 -16.46
CA VAL A 682 -4.04 8.04 -15.94
C VAL A 682 -5.44 8.00 -15.33
N SER A 683 -5.97 9.12 -14.83
CA SER A 683 -7.32 9.15 -14.23
C SER A 683 -8.44 9.32 -15.26
N ASN A 684 -8.14 9.73 -16.49
CA ASN A 684 -9.14 10.05 -17.52
C ASN A 684 -9.14 9.04 -18.68
N LEU A 685 -8.66 7.81 -18.49
CA LEU A 685 -8.60 6.82 -19.56
C LEU A 685 -9.97 6.52 -20.21
N LEU A 686 -11.06 6.57 -19.45
CA LEU A 686 -12.41 6.41 -20.00
C LEU A 686 -12.94 7.65 -20.71
N PHE A 687 -12.43 8.84 -20.34
CA PHE A 687 -12.85 10.12 -20.91
C PHE A 687 -11.63 11.00 -21.22
N PRO A 688 -10.78 10.61 -22.21
CA PRO A 688 -9.46 11.20 -22.42
C PRO A 688 -9.43 12.72 -22.66
N GLU A 689 -10.57 13.26 -23.07
CA GLU A 689 -10.76 14.65 -23.44
C GLU A 689 -11.43 15.48 -22.34
N SER A 690 -11.82 14.87 -21.22
CA SER A 690 -12.51 15.56 -20.13
C SER A 690 -11.90 15.23 -18.77
N LYS A 691 -12.11 16.13 -17.80
CA LYS A 691 -11.77 15.85 -16.39
C LYS A 691 -12.84 14.90 -15.83
N THR A 692 -12.44 13.73 -15.33
CA THR A 692 -13.38 12.73 -14.77
C THR A 692 -13.60 12.95 -13.27
N ILE A 693 -12.61 13.48 -12.56
CA ILE A 693 -12.61 13.64 -11.09
C ILE A 693 -12.39 15.10 -10.71
N GLU A 694 -13.19 15.62 -9.80
CA GLU A 694 -12.94 16.86 -9.05
C GLU A 694 -12.25 16.50 -7.72
N PRO A 695 -10.92 16.69 -7.60
CA PRO A 695 -10.21 16.27 -6.41
C PRO A 695 -10.57 17.15 -5.21
N THR A 696 -10.81 16.52 -4.08
CA THR A 696 -11.15 17.16 -2.80
C THR A 696 -10.07 16.93 -1.74
N GLY A 697 -9.21 15.91 -1.90
CA GLY A 697 -8.11 15.63 -0.97
C GLY A 697 -7.00 14.75 -1.53
N ILE A 698 -5.82 14.84 -0.91
CA ILE A 698 -4.65 13.98 -1.18
C ILE A 698 -4.13 13.40 0.14
N TYR A 699 -3.80 12.12 0.14
CA TYR A 699 -3.26 11.41 1.31
C TYR A 699 -2.20 10.39 0.90
N CYS A 700 -1.42 9.89 1.85
CA CYS A 700 -0.32 8.95 1.63
C CYS A 700 -0.35 7.77 2.64
N PRO A 701 -1.43 6.97 2.72
CA PRO A 701 -1.49 5.80 3.61
C PRO A 701 -0.35 4.81 3.39
N ARG A 702 0.12 4.72 2.14
CA ARG A 702 1.37 4.09 1.70
C ARG A 702 1.57 4.44 0.22
N ASP A 703 0.53 4.15 -0.56
CA ASP A 703 0.32 4.67 -1.90
C ASP A 703 -0.21 6.10 -1.79
N LEU A 704 0.12 6.98 -2.74
CA LEU A 704 -0.50 8.31 -2.78
C LEU A 704 -1.89 8.15 -3.35
N VAL A 705 -2.88 8.62 -2.61
CA VAL A 705 -4.29 8.59 -3.00
C VAL A 705 -4.81 10.00 -3.19
N ILE A 706 -5.54 10.18 -4.28
CA ILE A 706 -6.28 11.40 -4.58
C ILE A 706 -7.75 11.03 -4.56
N VAL A 707 -8.50 11.66 -3.67
CA VAL A 707 -9.94 11.40 -3.52
C VAL A 707 -10.73 12.58 -4.06
N GLY A 708 -11.95 12.32 -4.52
CA GLY A 708 -12.80 13.35 -5.09
C GLY A 708 -14.14 12.84 -5.58
N ASP A 709 -14.86 13.74 -6.22
CA ASP A 709 -16.16 13.43 -6.81
C ASP A 709 -16.03 13.23 -8.31
N VAL A 710 -16.84 12.33 -8.87
CA VAL A 710 -16.97 12.19 -10.32
C VAL A 710 -17.70 13.43 -10.83
N VAL A 711 -17.17 14.04 -11.89
CA VAL A 711 -17.81 15.23 -12.49
C VAL A 711 -19.26 14.92 -12.86
N ARG A 712 -20.15 15.90 -12.65
CA ARG A 712 -21.58 15.72 -12.93
C ARG A 712 -21.94 15.86 -14.40
N GLU A 713 -21.13 16.60 -15.15
CA GLU A 713 -21.36 16.90 -16.57
C GLU A 713 -20.13 16.51 -17.38
N TRP A 714 -20.33 15.73 -18.43
CA TRP A 714 -19.28 15.46 -19.39
C TRP A 714 -19.03 16.71 -20.25
N LYS A 715 -17.83 17.30 -20.09
CA LYS A 715 -17.38 18.49 -20.82
C LYS A 715 -16.05 18.20 -21.51
N PRO A 716 -16.04 17.81 -22.80
CA PRO A 716 -14.79 17.68 -23.53
C PRO A 716 -14.10 19.04 -23.59
N ARG A 717 -12.82 19.08 -23.20
CA ARG A 717 -11.97 20.27 -23.28
C ARG A 717 -11.63 20.50 -24.75
N VAL A 718 -12.12 21.61 -25.31
CA VAL A 718 -11.85 22.06 -26.70
C VAL A 718 -10.36 22.30 -26.92
#